data_AF-A0A8H4W6X2-F1
#
_entry.id   AF-A0A8H4W6X2-F1
#
_cell.length_a   1.000
_cell.length_b   1.000
_cell.length_c   1.000
_cell.angle_alpha   90.00
_cell.angle_beta   90.00
_cell.angle_gamma   90.00
#
_symmetry.space_group_name_H-M   'P 1'
#
loop_
_entity.id
_entity.type
_entity.pdbx_description
1 polymer ?
#
loop_
_entity_poly.entity_id
_entity_poly.type
_entity_poly.pdbx_seq_one_letter_code
_entity_poly.pdbx_strand_id
1 'polypeptide(L)'
;MLFSARLLALLSLSSIAVSLPAVSNDLSTQSPAQVLSGLNLSFPGPIPTSNAAFTCQVLSKLFSDNETFSSSSPFYTPLFEIPWSETCWLEPACIVTPRNEKDVSLIMIVISILQTKFAVRSGGHLVAPGYNGVGSDGVLIALQNLNRLAMSADTKTLTVGPGQRWGPVYNFASTYNVTVLGGREPTVGVGGLLLLGGLSLFYNTYGTSMSRISRYGVVLPNGRILNATSTENSDLFHALKGGITNFGIVTEFDLDTIPNSNNIYFEIYLYTPENTPAVLSAFANWTSNPNTDIKSNIEIRVQNTQTLAFLGYSEPTFRPAVFNEFYKIPVLSTESGPTNGTLLDVVASPAANAPNPGNTISKPFVHTIPNDKFLLEQYQLYLNLSANLPPNMLYSFDPQAVLPNLVTQSNAHYGGNLFNLEPVPQMWINIVMDYLSPENTTLATSKVDDFVNTAKASAQKQGLLLPFLLGNDAGVGDEVLRGYGPGSFAYIESIAAKLTTWLIFAINSMKRVRPDRLRTQALELWDVLVRGSLVERNGFSLTNNGPLTTTFTAPASCSTAYETMLGVATDPSLIQWGAQCEWQPPADCNPSGSVIQSIDSSAEGGNPTAGMIIVYHSPGLVCPYGWATVGAAAKPNPTSTSISGAFNQSDAILGSSLGFFEPELDVFLAALDPGETAVACCPSSYTTIGGACYSTLPSSVFTPTGGCEHILPDGDVGTVYGTWTIGGQTITGGLETITATSPLSTVTTSFAPSDATSYIGVAVNDMFILVHQASDTAMASTASSTSKTNSAVRVRGNENGLGVVATPASRISYLQSKMQNENPDHAMQPYIGLDITKKDIRLLRLLPAPHMDNEIYVALTTASLNDAGLKYEALSYTWGPSTEQYSIRLNSQAGHPVTDNLYYALRRIRHRQAERIL
;
A
#
# COMPACT_ATOMS: atom_id res chain seq x y z
N MET A 1 7.69 50.61 52.39
CA MET A 1 6.24 50.64 52.06
C MET A 1 6.06 51.28 50.70
N LEU A 2 6.23 50.53 49.61
CA LEU A 2 5.86 50.85 48.21
C LEU A 2 6.38 49.74 47.29
N PHE A 3 5.98 48.47 47.54
CA PHE A 3 6.24 47.34 46.64
C PHE A 3 5.18 46.25 46.90
N SER A 4 3.89 46.61 46.79
CA SER A 4 2.78 45.66 47.03
C SER A 4 1.53 45.96 46.19
N ALA A 5 1.69 46.51 44.99
CA ALA A 5 0.56 46.77 44.08
C ALA A 5 0.78 46.33 42.61
N ARG A 6 1.91 45.68 42.28
CA ARG A 6 2.18 45.15 40.93
C ARG A 6 2.16 43.63 40.81
N LEU A 7 1.84 42.90 41.89
CA LEU A 7 1.79 41.43 41.90
C LEU A 7 0.37 40.85 41.74
N LEU A 8 -0.66 41.69 41.53
CA LEU A 8 -2.06 41.28 41.36
C LEU A 8 -2.66 41.57 39.98
N ALA A 9 -1.86 42.05 39.01
CA ALA A 9 -2.32 42.36 37.65
C ALA A 9 -1.62 41.52 36.54
N LEU A 10 -0.85 40.48 36.91
CA LEU A 10 -0.17 39.57 35.99
C LEU A 10 -0.65 38.12 36.08
N LEU A 11 -1.79 37.88 36.73
CA LEU A 11 -2.42 36.54 36.89
C LEU A 11 -3.80 36.43 36.21
N SER A 12 -4.13 37.30 35.24
CA SER A 12 -5.45 37.26 34.56
C SER A 12 -5.38 37.33 33.03
N LEU A 13 -4.27 36.90 32.42
CA LEU A 13 -4.22 36.52 31.00
C LEU A 13 -4.00 35.01 30.88
N SER A 14 -4.72 34.26 31.71
CA SER A 14 -5.09 32.89 31.38
C SER A 14 -5.96 32.96 30.12
N SER A 15 -5.41 32.43 29.03
CA SER A 15 -6.12 31.66 28.02
C SER A 15 -7.58 32.06 27.82
N ILE A 16 -7.88 32.67 26.68
CA ILE A 16 -9.17 32.38 26.04
C ILE A 16 -9.12 30.87 25.76
N ALA A 17 -9.50 30.08 26.75
CA ALA A 17 -9.97 28.75 26.53
C ALA A 17 -11.19 28.96 25.64
N VAL A 18 -11.00 28.77 24.34
CA VAL A 18 -12.08 28.25 23.53
C VAL A 18 -12.41 26.94 24.21
N SER A 19 -13.41 26.99 25.10
CA SER A 19 -14.13 25.80 25.49
C SER A 19 -14.59 25.24 24.17
N LEU A 20 -13.93 24.15 23.71
CA LEU A 20 -14.55 23.28 22.73
C LEU A 20 -16.00 23.12 23.23
N PRO A 21 -17.01 23.43 22.40
CA PRO A 21 -18.37 23.07 22.76
C PRO A 21 -18.30 21.64 23.28
N ALA A 22 -19.08 21.31 24.31
CA ALA A 22 -19.30 19.93 24.66
C ALA A 22 -19.96 19.27 23.43
N VAL A 23 -19.14 18.88 22.45
CA VAL A 23 -19.49 17.95 21.41
C VAL A 23 -19.86 16.74 22.22
N SER A 24 -21.16 16.44 22.28
CA SER A 24 -21.68 15.26 22.93
C SER A 24 -20.77 14.10 22.57
N ASN A 25 -20.47 13.23 23.54
CA ASN A 25 -19.59 12.06 23.35
C ASN A 25 -20.00 11.14 22.18
N ASP A 26 -21.13 11.43 21.54
CA ASP A 26 -21.60 10.82 20.34
C ASP A 26 -21.66 11.83 19.17
N LEU A 27 -20.62 11.85 18.32
CA LEU A 27 -20.64 12.54 17.03
C LEU A 27 -21.61 11.88 16.03
N SER A 28 -22.08 10.65 16.29
CA SER A 28 -22.94 9.92 15.35
C SER A 28 -24.37 10.43 15.30
N THR A 29 -24.80 11.22 16.30
CA THR A 29 -26.17 11.74 16.38
C THR A 29 -26.32 13.17 15.85
N GLN A 30 -25.21 13.84 15.50
CA GLN A 30 -25.22 15.22 15.01
C GLN A 30 -25.00 15.28 13.51
N SER A 31 -25.76 16.13 12.80
CA SER A 31 -25.50 16.37 11.39
C SER A 31 -24.20 17.18 11.20
N PRO A 32 -23.49 17.03 10.07
CA PRO A 32 -22.28 17.83 9.80
C PRO A 32 -22.52 19.33 9.93
N ALA A 33 -23.71 19.82 9.55
CA ALA A 33 -24.09 21.22 9.69
C ALA A 33 -24.17 21.67 11.17
N GLN A 34 -24.71 20.82 12.06
CA GLN A 34 -24.79 21.11 13.50
C GLN A 34 -23.40 21.21 14.12
N VAL A 35 -22.52 20.27 13.79
CA VAL A 35 -21.14 20.25 14.32
C VAL A 35 -20.36 21.47 13.82
N LEU A 36 -20.43 21.78 12.51
CA LEU A 36 -19.77 22.96 11.95
C LEU A 36 -20.31 24.27 12.55
N SER A 37 -21.62 24.37 12.77
CA SER A 37 -22.21 25.53 13.45
C SER A 37 -21.70 25.67 14.88
N GLY A 38 -21.49 24.55 15.59
CA GLY A 38 -20.87 24.56 16.92
C GLY A 38 -19.42 25.08 16.91
N LEU A 39 -18.72 24.93 15.77
CA LEU A 39 -17.39 25.51 15.53
C LEU A 39 -17.45 26.95 14.98
N ASN A 40 -18.60 27.61 15.04
CA ASN A 40 -18.85 28.94 14.47
C ASN A 40 -18.61 29.03 12.95
N LEU A 41 -18.83 27.93 12.22
CA LEU A 41 -18.76 27.89 10.77
C LEU A 41 -20.15 27.68 10.17
N SER A 42 -20.50 28.55 9.21
CA SER A 42 -21.74 28.43 8.44
C SER A 42 -21.44 28.42 6.95
N PHE A 43 -22.04 27.50 6.22
CA PHE A 43 -21.93 27.40 4.77
C PHE A 43 -23.34 27.44 4.14
N PRO A 44 -23.51 28.08 2.98
CA PRO A 44 -24.80 28.10 2.29
C PRO A 44 -25.08 26.73 1.65
N GLY A 45 -26.30 26.22 1.87
CA GLY A 45 -26.78 24.97 1.27
C GLY A 45 -26.40 23.69 2.03
N PRO A 46 -26.67 22.51 1.45
CA PRO A 46 -26.30 21.23 2.03
C PRO A 46 -24.78 21.09 2.20
N ILE A 47 -24.35 20.50 3.31
CA ILE A 47 -22.92 20.22 3.57
C ILE A 47 -22.50 18.99 2.78
N PRO A 48 -21.57 19.10 1.81
CA PRO A 48 -21.11 17.94 1.04
C PRO A 48 -20.17 17.08 1.89
N THR A 49 -20.44 15.77 1.95
CA THR A 49 -19.55 14.75 2.53
C THR A 49 -18.68 14.12 1.43
N SER A 50 -17.58 13.48 1.83
CA SER A 50 -16.58 12.86 0.93
C SER A 50 -15.99 13.82 -0.11
N ASN A 51 -16.03 15.13 0.14
CA ASN A 51 -15.54 16.16 -0.77
C ASN A 51 -14.31 16.85 -0.18
N ALA A 52 -13.12 16.47 -0.65
CA ALA A 52 -11.86 16.99 -0.12
C ALA A 52 -11.69 18.50 -0.31
N ALA A 53 -12.17 19.07 -1.42
CA ALA A 53 -12.08 20.51 -1.65
C ALA A 53 -12.92 21.31 -0.62
N PHE A 54 -14.13 20.84 -0.31
CA PHE A 54 -14.95 21.44 0.73
C PHE A 54 -14.33 21.27 2.12
N THR A 55 -13.78 20.09 2.41
CA THR A 55 -13.05 19.86 3.66
C THR A 55 -11.85 20.79 3.81
N CYS A 56 -11.08 21.02 2.75
CA CYS A 56 -10.01 22.01 2.73
C CYS A 56 -10.52 23.44 2.96
N GLN A 57 -11.72 23.79 2.46
CA GLN A 57 -12.35 25.07 2.75
C GLN A 57 -12.74 25.21 4.24
N VAL A 58 -13.23 24.14 4.85
CA VAL A 58 -13.53 24.10 6.30
C VAL A 58 -12.24 24.25 7.11
N LEU A 59 -11.22 23.45 6.82
CA LEU A 59 -9.94 23.46 7.52
C LEU A 59 -9.23 24.83 7.37
N SER A 60 -9.23 25.44 6.19
CA SER A 60 -8.64 26.78 6.00
C SER A 60 -9.37 27.90 6.76
N LYS A 61 -10.66 27.73 7.08
CA LYS A 61 -11.39 28.66 7.96
C LYS A 61 -11.09 28.42 9.44
N LEU A 62 -10.85 27.17 9.85
CA LEU A 62 -10.47 26.83 11.23
C LEU A 62 -9.02 27.21 11.53
N PHE A 63 -8.14 27.04 10.55
CA PHE A 63 -6.70 27.18 10.67
C PHE A 63 -6.19 28.24 9.67
N SER A 64 -6.47 29.51 9.97
CA SER A 64 -6.14 30.66 9.11
C SER A 64 -4.64 31.03 9.09
N ASP A 65 -3.84 30.48 10.00
CA ASP A 65 -2.47 30.92 10.27
C ASP A 65 -1.40 30.05 9.58
N ASN A 66 -1.38 29.99 8.24
CA ASN A 66 -0.40 29.17 7.50
C ASN A 66 -0.34 27.72 7.97
N GLU A 67 -1.50 27.10 8.16
CA GLU A 67 -1.60 25.71 8.61
C GLU A 67 -2.26 24.82 7.57
N THR A 68 -3.15 25.38 6.73
CA THR A 68 -3.79 24.69 5.60
C THR A 68 -3.27 25.26 4.28
N PHE A 69 -2.73 24.40 3.42
CA PHE A 69 -2.09 24.77 2.17
C PHE A 69 -2.75 24.06 0.99
N SER A 70 -3.35 24.80 0.09
CA SER A 70 -3.78 24.32 -1.23
C SER A 70 -2.66 24.52 -2.26
N SER A 71 -2.83 23.98 -3.46
CA SER A 71 -1.88 24.14 -4.58
C SER A 71 -1.56 25.60 -4.96
N SER A 72 -2.38 26.57 -4.56
CA SER A 72 -2.09 28.00 -4.75
C SER A 72 -1.10 28.57 -3.73
N SER A 73 -0.80 27.85 -2.65
CA SER A 73 0.16 28.28 -1.64
C SER A 73 1.60 28.02 -2.08
N PRO A 74 2.54 28.97 -1.90
CA PRO A 74 3.96 28.71 -2.17
C PRO A 74 4.57 27.64 -1.25
N PHE A 75 3.90 27.30 -0.14
CA PHE A 75 4.34 26.26 0.79
C PHE A 75 3.85 24.86 0.39
N TYR A 76 2.89 24.75 -0.54
CA TYR A 76 2.32 23.47 -0.91
C TYR A 76 3.35 22.52 -1.51
N THR A 77 4.07 22.90 -2.56
CA THR A 77 5.06 22.04 -3.22
C THR A 77 6.19 21.60 -2.28
N PRO A 78 6.83 22.51 -1.50
CA PRO A 78 7.86 22.10 -0.55
C PRO A 78 7.37 21.15 0.55
N LEU A 79 6.09 21.21 0.91
CA LEU A 79 5.47 20.27 1.85
C LEU A 79 5.11 18.97 1.14
N PHE A 80 4.59 19.04 -0.07
CA PHE A 80 4.18 17.91 -0.88
C PHE A 80 5.37 16.97 -1.18
N GLU A 81 6.52 17.51 -1.56
CA GLU A 81 7.75 16.79 -1.96
C GLU A 81 8.63 16.33 -0.79
N ILE A 82 8.14 16.40 0.46
CA ILE A 82 8.84 15.88 1.65
C ILE A 82 9.08 14.36 1.65
N PRO A 83 8.16 13.49 1.16
CA PRO A 83 8.38 12.05 1.18
C PRO A 83 9.71 11.67 0.53
N TRP A 84 10.40 10.71 1.15
CA TRP A 84 11.73 10.28 0.73
C TRP A 84 11.73 9.68 -0.68
N SER A 85 10.71 8.89 -1.02
CA SER A 85 10.49 8.36 -2.37
C SER A 85 9.46 9.20 -3.14
N GLU A 86 9.79 9.55 -4.39
CA GLU A 86 8.92 10.23 -5.37
C GLU A 86 7.66 9.40 -5.69
N THR A 87 7.68 8.08 -5.50
CA THR A 87 6.48 7.22 -5.62
C THR A 87 5.34 7.65 -4.69
N CYS A 88 5.65 8.33 -3.60
CA CYS A 88 4.68 8.79 -2.60
C CYS A 88 4.22 10.25 -2.81
N TRP A 89 4.67 10.90 -3.89
CA TRP A 89 4.27 12.26 -4.25
C TRP A 89 2.89 12.23 -4.94
N LEU A 90 1.84 11.99 -4.14
CA LEU A 90 0.44 12.08 -4.57
C LEU A 90 -0.13 13.45 -4.20
N GLU A 91 -0.63 14.23 -5.17
CA GLU A 91 -1.05 15.63 -4.96
C GLU A 91 -2.36 15.71 -4.14
N PRO A 92 -2.35 16.09 -2.85
CA PRO A 92 -3.58 16.21 -2.06
C PRO A 92 -4.42 17.43 -2.44
N ALA A 93 -5.71 17.43 -2.09
CA ALA A 93 -6.54 18.64 -2.21
C ALA A 93 -5.97 19.82 -1.39
N CYS A 94 -5.48 19.50 -0.18
CA CYS A 94 -4.70 20.40 0.65
C CYS A 94 -3.85 19.63 1.68
N ILE A 95 -2.88 20.32 2.24
CA ILE A 95 -2.02 19.85 3.32
C ILE A 95 -2.37 20.64 4.59
N VAL A 96 -2.64 19.96 5.70
CA VAL A 96 -2.85 20.58 7.01
C VAL A 96 -1.70 20.21 7.97
N THR A 97 -1.16 21.19 8.69
CA THR A 97 0.05 21.04 9.54
C THR A 97 -0.23 21.38 11.02
N PRO A 98 -0.88 20.49 11.79
CA PRO A 98 -1.27 20.76 13.18
C PRO A 98 -0.05 21.06 14.07
N ARG A 99 -0.19 22.02 14.99
CA ARG A 99 0.86 22.44 15.94
C ARG A 99 0.79 21.73 17.28
N ASN A 100 -0.37 21.18 17.63
CA ASN A 100 -0.61 20.49 18.90
C ASN A 100 -1.75 19.47 18.77
N GLU A 101 -1.98 18.69 19.83
CA GLU A 101 -2.99 17.65 19.90
C GLU A 101 -4.44 18.16 19.78
N LYS A 102 -4.71 19.43 20.12
CA LYS A 102 -6.05 20.03 19.95
C LYS A 102 -6.33 20.37 18.49
N ASP A 103 -5.32 20.79 17.73
CA ASP A 103 -5.45 20.98 16.29
C ASP A 103 -5.74 19.63 15.62
N VAL A 104 -5.00 18.57 16.01
CA VAL A 104 -5.27 17.21 15.53
C VAL A 104 -6.69 16.78 15.90
N SER A 105 -7.15 17.05 17.13
CA SER A 105 -8.53 16.76 17.56
C SER A 105 -9.57 17.41 16.65
N LEU A 106 -9.42 18.71 16.38
CA LEU A 106 -10.31 19.44 15.48
C LEU A 106 -10.27 18.90 14.05
N ILE A 107 -9.08 18.61 13.53
CA ILE A 107 -8.92 18.01 12.19
C ILE A 107 -9.64 16.67 12.14
N MET A 108 -9.44 15.80 13.12
CA MET A 108 -10.09 14.48 13.17
C MET A 108 -11.61 14.61 13.23
N ILE A 109 -12.16 15.54 14.02
CA ILE A 109 -13.60 15.82 14.06
C ILE A 109 -14.11 16.22 12.66
N VAL A 110 -13.44 17.16 11.99
CA VAL A 110 -13.83 17.62 10.65
C VAL A 110 -13.76 16.49 9.62
N ILE A 111 -12.65 15.73 9.61
CA ILE A 111 -12.47 14.58 8.73
C ILE A 111 -13.56 13.52 8.96
N SER A 112 -13.93 13.30 10.22
CA SER A 112 -14.98 12.35 10.62
C SER A 112 -16.34 12.72 10.05
N ILE A 113 -16.82 13.93 10.36
CA ILE A 113 -18.18 14.36 10.00
C ILE A 113 -18.33 14.58 8.49
N LEU A 114 -17.23 14.95 7.82
CA LEU A 114 -17.20 15.13 6.36
C LEU A 114 -16.80 13.86 5.62
N GLN A 115 -16.50 12.76 6.32
CA GLN A 115 -16.12 11.46 5.74
C GLN A 115 -15.02 11.58 4.66
N THR A 116 -14.05 12.45 4.89
CA THR A 116 -13.05 12.78 3.86
C THR A 116 -11.88 11.83 3.93
N LYS A 117 -11.44 11.32 2.78
CA LYS A 117 -10.22 10.53 2.65
C LYS A 117 -9.01 11.34 3.10
N PHE A 118 -8.10 10.73 3.85
CA PHE A 118 -6.91 11.40 4.32
C PHE A 118 -5.72 10.45 4.45
N ALA A 119 -4.52 11.02 4.43
CA ALA A 119 -3.29 10.34 4.84
C ALA A 119 -2.61 11.11 5.96
N VAL A 120 -1.80 10.40 6.74
CA VAL A 120 -1.02 11.00 7.84
C VAL A 120 0.45 10.85 7.53
N ARG A 121 1.20 11.95 7.63
CA ARG A 121 2.63 11.94 7.40
C ARG A 121 3.39 12.47 8.60
N SER A 122 4.15 11.58 9.23
CA SER A 122 5.28 11.93 10.09
C SER A 122 6.47 12.32 9.20
N GLY A 123 7.41 11.41 8.99
CA GLY A 123 8.59 11.70 8.18
C GLY A 123 8.49 11.38 6.69
N GLY A 124 7.52 10.55 6.29
CA GLY A 124 7.33 10.19 4.88
C GLY A 124 8.42 9.28 4.30
N HIS A 125 8.90 8.31 5.07
CA HIS A 125 9.91 7.33 4.63
C HIS A 125 9.32 6.02 4.06
N LEU A 126 8.01 5.81 4.19
CA LEU A 126 7.34 4.72 3.49
C LEU A 126 7.38 4.98 1.99
N VAL A 127 7.54 3.92 1.20
CA VAL A 127 7.76 3.98 -0.26
C VAL A 127 6.53 3.59 -1.07
N ALA A 128 5.51 3.05 -0.40
CA ALA A 128 4.29 2.62 -1.05
C ALA A 128 3.29 3.79 -1.18
N PRO A 129 2.80 4.09 -2.41
CA PRO A 129 1.84 5.16 -2.63
C PRO A 129 0.59 5.01 -1.76
N GLY A 130 0.09 6.12 -1.21
CA GLY A 130 -1.14 6.13 -0.41
C GLY A 130 -0.95 5.90 1.09
N TYR A 131 0.28 5.68 1.58
CA TYR A 131 0.55 5.46 3.02
C TYR A 131 0.79 6.80 3.75
N ASN A 132 1.71 7.59 3.20
CA ASN A 132 2.21 8.86 3.71
C ASN A 132 1.93 10.03 2.75
N GLY A 133 1.11 9.80 1.72
CA GLY A 133 0.61 10.77 0.76
C GLY A 133 -0.81 10.37 0.33
N VAL A 134 -1.57 11.32 -0.23
CA VAL A 134 -2.95 11.08 -0.70
C VAL A 134 -3.19 11.91 -1.95
N GLY A 135 -3.99 11.38 -2.88
CA GLY A 135 -4.34 12.08 -4.12
C GLY A 135 -5.31 13.24 -3.89
N SER A 136 -5.73 13.85 -5.00
CA SER A 136 -6.53 15.08 -5.03
C SER A 136 -7.94 14.91 -4.43
N ASP A 137 -8.33 13.66 -4.18
CA ASP A 137 -9.55 13.25 -3.50
C ASP A 137 -9.42 13.22 -1.97
N GLY A 138 -8.29 13.66 -1.40
CA GLY A 138 -8.07 13.62 0.05
C GLY A 138 -7.22 14.75 0.62
N VAL A 139 -7.13 14.75 1.96
CA VAL A 139 -6.38 15.72 2.76
C VAL A 139 -5.14 15.07 3.35
N LEU A 140 -3.98 15.72 3.21
CA LEU A 140 -2.75 15.27 3.86
C LEU A 140 -2.61 15.93 5.23
N ILE A 141 -2.60 15.15 6.31
CA ILE A 141 -2.31 15.61 7.67
C ILE A 141 -0.80 15.43 7.93
N ALA A 142 -0.05 16.53 7.86
CA ALA A 142 1.41 16.51 8.00
C ALA A 142 1.85 16.94 9.41
N LEU A 143 2.42 16.00 10.17
CA LEU A 143 2.68 16.12 11.61
C LEU A 143 4.00 16.82 11.96
N GLN A 144 4.71 17.36 10.97
CA GLN A 144 6.04 17.98 11.13
C GLN A 144 6.13 19.10 12.18
N ASN A 145 5.02 19.79 12.48
CA ASN A 145 4.98 20.83 13.51
C ASN A 145 4.77 20.26 14.92
N LEU A 146 4.38 18.98 15.06
CA LEU A 146 4.40 18.24 16.31
C LEU A 146 5.81 17.73 16.60
N ASN A 147 6.75 18.66 16.80
CA ASN A 147 8.19 18.40 16.90
C ASN A 147 8.72 18.59 18.33
N ARG A 148 7.91 18.34 19.35
CA ARG A 148 8.33 18.47 20.75
C ARG A 148 9.51 17.55 21.07
N LEU A 149 10.47 18.07 21.84
CA LEU A 149 11.53 17.31 22.52
C LEU A 149 11.60 17.80 23.97
N ALA A 150 11.34 16.91 24.92
CA ALA A 150 11.38 17.26 26.34
C ALA A 150 11.95 16.11 27.17
N MET A 151 13.01 16.40 27.91
CA MET A 151 13.61 15.45 28.85
C MET A 151 12.91 15.54 30.21
N SER A 152 12.61 14.40 30.81
CA SER A 152 12.16 14.30 32.20
C SER A 152 13.24 14.77 33.18
N ALA A 153 12.83 15.24 34.36
CA ALA A 153 13.76 15.77 35.36
C ALA A 153 14.76 14.72 35.87
N ASP A 154 14.37 13.44 35.91
CA ASP A 154 15.25 12.33 36.28
C ASP A 154 15.99 11.71 35.09
N THR A 155 15.83 12.29 33.89
CA THR A 155 16.45 11.89 32.63
C THR A 155 16.13 10.48 32.16
N LYS A 156 15.10 9.81 32.72
CA LYS A 156 14.75 8.42 32.36
C LYS A 156 13.79 8.31 31.18
N THR A 157 13.13 9.41 30.86
CA THR A 157 12.12 9.48 29.81
C THR A 157 12.34 10.70 28.94
N LEU A 158 12.33 10.49 27.62
CA LEU A 158 12.36 11.52 26.60
C LEU A 158 11.02 11.55 25.88
N THR A 159 10.27 12.65 26.02
CA THR A 159 9.06 12.90 25.24
C THR A 159 9.43 13.44 23.86
N VAL A 160 8.96 12.77 22.81
CA VAL A 160 9.22 13.08 21.40
C VAL A 160 7.92 13.22 20.63
N GLY A 161 7.79 14.29 19.86
CA GLY A 161 6.67 14.47 18.92
C GLY A 161 6.88 13.69 17.60
N PRO A 162 5.78 13.24 16.95
CA PRO A 162 5.83 12.45 15.71
C PRO A 162 6.44 13.22 14.52
N GLY A 163 6.49 14.56 14.58
CA GLY A 163 7.09 15.40 13.55
C GLY A 163 8.61 15.39 13.53
N GLN A 164 9.25 14.82 14.55
CA GLN A 164 10.71 14.75 14.65
C GLN A 164 11.35 13.76 13.67
N ARG A 165 12.63 14.02 13.39
CA ARG A 165 13.55 13.08 12.72
C ARG A 165 14.55 12.54 13.73
N TRP A 166 15.15 11.38 13.46
CA TRP A 166 16.04 10.73 14.43
C TRP A 166 17.34 11.50 14.69
N GLY A 167 17.93 12.17 13.70
CA GLY A 167 19.13 12.99 13.90
C GLY A 167 18.96 14.06 15.00
N PRO A 168 17.96 14.95 14.89
CA PRO A 168 17.63 15.92 15.94
C PRO A 168 17.31 15.30 17.31
N VAL A 169 16.64 14.14 17.35
CA VAL A 169 16.33 13.42 18.60
C VAL A 169 17.62 13.00 19.30
N TYR A 170 18.54 12.34 18.58
CA TYR A 170 19.81 11.91 19.15
C TYR A 170 20.68 13.09 19.56
N ASN A 171 20.70 14.17 18.77
CA ASN A 171 21.42 15.39 19.12
C ASN A 171 20.86 16.05 20.40
N PHE A 172 19.55 16.00 20.62
CA PHE A 172 18.96 16.50 21.87
C PHE A 172 19.28 15.58 23.05
N ALA A 173 19.11 14.27 22.89
CA ALA A 173 19.37 13.28 23.94
C ALA A 173 20.82 13.31 24.42
N SER A 174 21.79 13.49 23.51
CA SER A 174 23.22 13.52 23.84
C SER A 174 23.58 14.65 24.81
N THR A 175 22.86 15.78 24.79
CA THR A 175 23.07 16.89 25.74
C THR A 175 22.78 16.52 27.20
N TYR A 176 22.05 15.43 27.43
CA TYR A 176 21.73 14.87 28.75
C TYR A 176 22.53 13.59 29.06
N ASN A 177 23.54 13.27 28.25
CA ASN A 177 24.33 12.05 28.36
C ASN A 177 23.52 10.74 28.32
N VAL A 178 22.43 10.73 27.53
CA VAL A 178 21.60 9.55 27.28
C VAL A 178 21.37 9.38 25.77
N THR A 179 20.86 8.21 25.38
CA THR A 179 20.24 8.03 24.06
C THR A 179 18.87 7.37 24.19
N VAL A 180 18.20 7.13 23.06
CA VAL A 180 16.97 6.34 22.95
C VAL A 180 17.10 5.33 21.82
N LEU A 181 16.24 4.31 21.78
CA LEU A 181 16.17 3.41 20.62
C LEU A 181 15.34 4.04 19.49
N GLY A 182 15.94 4.14 18.32
CA GLY A 182 15.31 4.75 17.16
C GLY A 182 15.87 4.28 15.83
N GLY A 183 15.60 5.10 14.79
CA GLY A 183 16.03 4.84 13.43
C GLY A 183 17.55 4.96 13.25
N ARG A 184 18.05 4.18 12.29
CA ARG A 184 19.47 4.10 11.90
C ARG A 184 19.86 5.25 10.98
N GLU A 185 18.92 5.69 10.14
CA GLU A 185 19.06 6.82 9.23
C GLU A 185 18.52 8.10 9.91
N PRO A 186 19.28 9.21 9.96
CA PRO A 186 18.92 10.39 10.74
C PRO A 186 17.71 11.14 10.17
N THR A 187 17.38 10.93 8.89
CA THR A 187 16.24 11.56 8.21
C THR A 187 14.92 10.82 8.39
N VAL A 188 14.93 9.60 8.95
CA VAL A 188 13.70 8.82 9.17
C VAL A 188 12.80 9.51 10.20
N GLY A 189 11.49 9.49 9.95
CA GLY A 189 10.49 10.06 10.86
C GLY A 189 10.23 9.19 12.07
N VAL A 190 10.11 9.83 13.24
CA VAL A 190 9.87 9.14 14.52
C VAL A 190 8.55 8.37 14.52
N GLY A 191 7.45 9.02 14.14
CA GLY A 191 6.11 8.45 14.34
C GLY A 191 5.86 7.18 13.54
N GLY A 192 6.21 7.17 12.26
CA GLY A 192 6.06 5.99 11.42
C GLY A 192 6.94 4.83 11.89
N LEU A 193 8.20 5.11 12.26
CA LEU A 193 9.12 4.07 12.72
C LEU A 193 8.65 3.39 14.00
N LEU A 194 8.20 4.17 14.98
CA LEU A 194 7.79 3.66 16.30
C LEU A 194 6.47 2.90 16.28
N LEU A 195 5.56 3.19 15.34
CA LEU A 195 4.30 2.45 15.19
C LEU A 195 4.43 1.15 14.41
N LEU A 196 5.51 1.02 13.64
CA LEU A 196 5.82 -0.14 12.79
C LEU A 196 6.91 -1.04 13.40
N GLY A 197 7.26 -0.83 14.68
CA GLY A 197 8.31 -1.57 15.38
C GLY A 197 9.58 -0.77 15.58
N GLY A 198 10.32 -0.59 14.48
CA GLY A 198 11.60 0.11 14.48
C GLY A 198 12.76 -0.75 14.96
N LEU A 199 13.59 -1.19 14.01
CA LEU A 199 14.83 -1.89 14.28
C LEU A 199 15.99 -0.88 14.41
N SER A 200 16.54 -0.78 15.61
CA SER A 200 17.65 0.15 15.96
C SER A 200 19.01 -0.52 15.81
N LEU A 201 20.13 0.23 15.78
CA LEU A 201 21.48 -0.37 15.72
C LEU A 201 21.83 -1.32 16.88
N PHE A 202 21.10 -1.25 18.00
CA PHE A 202 21.35 -2.05 19.20
C PHE A 202 20.17 -2.97 19.55
N TYR A 203 19.49 -3.48 18.52
CA TYR A 203 18.29 -4.30 18.64
C TYR A 203 18.49 -5.61 19.42
N ASN A 204 19.66 -6.24 19.33
CA ASN A 204 19.96 -7.50 20.04
C ASN A 204 20.03 -7.24 21.54
N THR A 205 20.56 -6.08 21.92
CA THR A 205 20.73 -5.68 23.32
C THR A 205 19.42 -5.21 23.95
N TYR A 206 18.64 -4.41 23.24
CA TYR A 206 17.54 -3.66 23.87
C TYR A 206 16.14 -3.97 23.32
N GLY A 207 16.03 -4.78 22.26
CA GLY A 207 14.77 -5.07 21.57
C GLY A 207 14.41 -4.04 20.50
N THR A 208 13.16 -4.08 20.05
CA THR A 208 12.61 -3.11 19.09
C THR A 208 12.44 -1.73 19.73
N SER A 209 12.48 -0.67 18.93
CA SER A 209 12.31 0.71 19.40
C SER A 209 10.94 0.90 20.07
N MET A 210 9.88 0.30 19.51
CA MET A 210 8.53 0.37 20.07
C MET A 210 8.39 -0.26 21.47
N SER A 211 9.23 -1.24 21.80
CA SER A 211 9.19 -1.91 23.10
C SER A 211 9.59 -0.97 24.24
N ARG A 212 10.36 0.08 23.95
CA ARG A 212 10.85 1.10 24.88
C ARG A 212 9.96 2.34 24.97
N ILE A 213 8.73 2.24 24.51
CA ILE A 213 7.73 3.30 24.66
C ILE A 213 6.91 3.01 25.91
N SER A 214 6.88 3.98 26.83
CA SER A 214 6.13 3.91 28.09
C SER A 214 4.76 4.62 28.03
N ARG A 215 4.61 5.60 27.12
CA ARG A 215 3.33 6.28 26.85
C ARG A 215 3.20 6.69 25.38
N TYR A 216 1.98 6.56 24.85
CA TYR A 216 1.54 7.26 23.65
C TYR A 216 0.50 8.33 24.02
N GLY A 217 0.69 9.55 23.53
CA GLY A 217 -0.37 10.57 23.47
C GLY A 217 -1.11 10.43 22.14
N VAL A 218 -2.41 10.18 22.14
CA VAL A 218 -3.16 9.79 20.93
C VAL A 218 -4.45 10.58 20.80
N VAL A 219 -4.73 11.03 19.58
CA VAL A 219 -6.02 11.61 19.22
C VAL A 219 -6.83 10.58 18.45
N LEU A 220 -7.98 10.22 19.03
CA LEU A 220 -8.91 9.28 18.45
C LEU A 220 -9.70 9.90 17.28
N PRO A 221 -10.34 9.06 16.45
CA PRO A 221 -11.20 9.53 15.37
C PRO A 221 -12.28 10.54 15.79
N ASN A 222 -12.91 10.33 16.94
CA ASN A 222 -13.91 11.25 17.50
C ASN A 222 -13.32 12.54 18.12
N GLY A 223 -12.02 12.79 17.97
CA GLY A 223 -11.31 13.95 18.51
C GLY A 223 -10.90 13.83 19.98
N ARG A 224 -11.21 12.73 20.68
CA ARG A 224 -10.76 12.57 22.07
C ARG A 224 -9.23 12.42 22.13
N ILE A 225 -8.62 13.19 23.02
CA ILE A 225 -7.18 13.11 23.33
C ILE A 225 -7.02 12.16 24.52
N LEU A 226 -6.23 11.11 24.36
CA LEU A 226 -6.00 10.08 25.38
C LEU A 226 -4.51 9.86 25.61
N ASN A 227 -4.17 9.41 26.82
CA ASN A 227 -2.90 8.75 27.09
C ASN A 227 -3.11 7.24 27.07
N ALA A 228 -2.23 6.53 26.36
CA ALA A 228 -2.16 5.09 26.40
C ALA A 228 -0.84 4.69 27.08
N THR A 229 -0.93 3.94 28.17
CA THR A 229 0.19 3.37 28.94
C THR A 229 -0.11 1.92 29.29
N SER A 230 0.81 1.21 29.94
CA SER A 230 0.54 -0.15 30.42
C SER A 230 -0.56 -0.23 31.48
N THR A 231 -0.95 0.90 32.10
CA THR A 231 -1.97 0.95 33.16
C THR A 231 -3.18 1.83 32.83
N GLU A 232 -3.14 2.63 31.77
CA GLU A 232 -4.21 3.54 31.32
C GLU A 232 -4.47 3.30 29.83
N ASN A 233 -5.72 3.01 29.43
CA ASN A 233 -6.05 2.61 28.06
C ASN A 233 -5.10 1.52 27.53
N SER A 234 -4.82 0.51 28.38
CA SER A 234 -3.77 -0.49 28.15
C SER A 234 -4.02 -1.37 26.92
N ASP A 235 -5.29 -1.54 26.54
CA ASP A 235 -5.65 -2.27 25.33
C ASP A 235 -5.22 -1.52 24.06
N LEU A 236 -5.48 -0.20 24.01
CA LEU A 236 -4.97 0.71 22.98
C LEU A 236 -3.45 0.82 23.01
N PHE A 237 -2.83 0.88 24.20
CA PHE A 237 -1.37 0.93 24.35
C PHE A 237 -0.68 -0.28 23.70
N HIS A 238 -1.19 -1.48 23.98
CA HIS A 238 -0.69 -2.70 23.33
C HIS A 238 -0.98 -2.70 21.83
N ALA A 239 -2.16 -2.21 21.42
CA ALA A 239 -2.53 -2.14 20.00
C ALA A 239 -1.59 -1.25 19.17
N LEU A 240 -1.14 -0.12 19.73
CA LEU A 240 -0.22 0.81 19.06
C LEU A 240 1.20 0.26 18.88
N LYS A 241 1.57 -0.81 19.59
CA LYS A 241 2.85 -1.52 19.44
C LYS A 241 2.79 -2.53 18.28
N GLY A 242 2.63 -2.00 17.07
CA GLY A 242 2.63 -2.76 15.82
C GLY A 242 1.36 -2.59 14.99
N GLY A 243 0.24 -2.11 15.55
CA GLY A 243 -1.01 -1.92 14.81
C GLY A 243 -1.06 -0.66 13.93
N ILE A 244 0.09 -0.04 13.66
CA ILE A 244 0.26 1.04 12.68
C ILE A 244 -0.61 2.26 13.05
N THR A 245 -1.33 2.85 12.09
CA THR A 245 -2.11 4.08 12.27
C THR A 245 -3.61 3.80 12.37
N ASN A 246 -4.02 2.58 12.74
CA ASN A 246 -5.42 2.15 12.69
C ASN A 246 -6.32 2.75 13.80
N PHE A 247 -5.73 3.27 14.87
CA PHE A 247 -6.49 3.59 16.09
C PHE A 247 -6.64 5.10 16.35
N GLY A 248 -5.87 5.94 15.67
CA GLY A 248 -5.74 7.35 15.99
C GLY A 248 -4.45 7.96 15.46
N ILE A 249 -4.32 9.28 15.60
CA ILE A 249 -3.07 9.99 15.33
C ILE A 249 -2.30 10.12 16.63
N VAL A 250 -1.14 9.45 16.71
CA VAL A 250 -0.21 9.65 17.82
C VAL A 250 0.43 11.03 17.70
N THR A 251 0.36 11.80 18.78
CA THR A 251 0.84 13.17 18.91
C THR A 251 2.07 13.29 19.80
N GLU A 252 2.33 12.28 20.65
CA GLU A 252 3.53 12.21 21.49
C GLU A 252 3.92 10.76 21.79
N PHE A 253 5.23 10.53 21.95
CA PHE A 253 5.81 9.28 22.45
C PHE A 253 6.69 9.59 23.65
N ASP A 254 6.52 8.88 24.76
CA ASP A 254 7.48 8.88 25.85
C ASP A 254 8.38 7.66 25.71
N LEU A 255 9.66 7.92 25.43
CA LEU A 255 10.69 6.90 25.19
C LEU A 255 11.54 6.71 26.44
N ASP A 256 11.81 5.46 26.81
CA ASP A 256 12.81 5.14 27.80
C ASP A 256 14.20 5.54 27.28
N THR A 257 14.92 6.29 28.10
CA THR A 257 16.31 6.64 27.82
C THR A 257 17.24 5.51 28.22
N ILE A 258 18.34 5.36 27.49
CA ILE A 258 19.43 4.47 27.84
C ILE A 258 20.58 5.33 28.38
N PRO A 259 20.96 5.16 29.66
CA PRO A 259 22.09 5.88 30.23
C PRO A 259 23.39 5.28 29.74
N ASN A 260 24.45 6.09 29.62
CA ASN A 260 25.80 5.66 29.27
C ASN A 260 25.96 4.95 27.91
N SER A 261 24.91 4.83 27.09
CA SER A 261 24.97 4.37 25.69
C SER A 261 25.69 5.35 24.76
N ASN A 262 26.20 6.45 25.31
CA ASN A 262 27.12 7.37 24.64
C ASN A 262 28.58 6.87 24.67
N ASN A 263 28.79 5.61 25.05
CA ASN A 263 30.09 4.97 25.03
C ASN A 263 29.96 3.52 24.53
N ILE A 264 29.51 3.38 23.28
CA ILE A 264 29.44 2.13 22.53
C ILE A 264 30.73 1.93 21.73
N TYR A 265 31.06 0.69 21.41
CA TYR A 265 32.09 0.39 20.44
C TYR A 265 31.47 0.16 19.05
N PHE A 266 32.10 0.67 18.00
CA PHE A 266 31.70 0.34 16.63
C PHE A 266 32.85 0.37 15.63
N GLU A 267 32.65 -0.35 14.53
CA GLU A 267 33.44 -0.33 13.29
C GLU A 267 32.48 -0.35 12.09
N ILE A 268 32.84 0.35 11.00
CA ILE A 268 32.08 0.34 9.75
C ILE A 268 33.04 0.04 8.60
N TYR A 269 32.77 -1.06 7.90
CA TYR A 269 33.60 -1.58 6.83
C TYR A 269 32.83 -1.62 5.50
N LEU A 270 33.54 -1.31 4.42
CA LEU A 270 33.10 -1.62 3.06
C LEU A 270 33.93 -2.80 2.55
N TYR A 271 33.27 -3.78 1.96
CA TYR A 271 33.87 -4.97 1.35
C TYR A 271 33.60 -4.96 -0.15
N THR A 272 34.52 -5.57 -0.93
CA THR A 272 34.28 -5.78 -2.36
C THR A 272 33.22 -6.85 -2.60
N PRO A 273 32.55 -6.86 -3.77
CA PRO A 273 31.56 -7.88 -4.11
C PRO A 273 32.08 -9.32 -4.03
N GLU A 274 33.38 -9.54 -4.29
CA GLU A 274 34.01 -10.87 -4.19
C GLU A 274 34.05 -11.39 -2.75
N ASN A 275 34.09 -10.48 -1.77
CA ASN A 275 34.12 -10.82 -0.35
C ASN A 275 32.71 -10.91 0.28
N THR A 276 31.66 -10.46 -0.41
CA THR A 276 30.27 -10.51 0.08
C THR A 276 29.84 -11.90 0.57
N PRO A 277 30.13 -13.01 -0.12
CA PRO A 277 29.79 -14.34 0.40
C PRO A 277 30.41 -14.65 1.76
N ALA A 278 31.66 -14.24 2.00
CA ALA A 278 32.33 -14.44 3.29
C ALA A 278 31.69 -13.59 4.39
N VAL A 279 31.32 -12.34 4.07
CA VAL A 279 30.62 -11.43 4.99
C VAL A 279 29.25 -12.00 5.37
N LEU A 280 28.46 -12.46 4.39
CA LEU A 280 27.15 -13.05 4.63
C LEU A 280 27.24 -14.37 5.41
N SER A 281 28.28 -15.18 5.18
CA SER A 281 28.52 -16.40 5.96
C SER A 281 28.83 -16.06 7.43
N ALA A 282 29.71 -15.08 7.68
CA ALA A 282 30.02 -14.61 9.02
C ALA A 282 28.78 -14.05 9.73
N PHE A 283 27.93 -13.31 9.00
CA PHE A 283 26.68 -12.77 9.52
C PHE A 283 25.65 -13.86 9.86
N ALA A 284 25.52 -14.87 9.01
CA ALA A 284 24.64 -16.02 9.27
C ALA A 284 25.14 -16.86 10.45
N ASN A 285 26.45 -17.07 10.60
CA ASN A 285 27.05 -17.76 11.74
C ASN A 285 26.77 -17.00 13.05
N TRP A 286 26.93 -15.68 13.02
CA TRP A 286 26.61 -14.83 14.17
C TRP A 286 25.11 -14.87 14.52
N THR A 287 24.23 -14.86 13.53
CA THR A 287 22.77 -14.86 13.74
C THR A 287 22.25 -16.21 14.25
N SER A 288 22.75 -17.32 13.68
CA SER A 288 22.30 -18.68 14.01
C SER A 288 22.89 -19.24 15.30
N ASN A 289 23.94 -18.61 15.86
CA ASN A 289 24.55 -19.05 17.10
C ASN A 289 23.66 -18.70 18.32
N PRO A 290 23.15 -19.70 19.07
CA PRO A 290 22.28 -19.46 20.23
C PRO A 290 23.00 -18.79 21.40
N ASN A 291 24.34 -18.79 21.41
CA ASN A 291 25.18 -18.20 22.45
C ASN A 291 25.77 -16.84 22.04
N THR A 292 25.24 -16.21 20.99
CA THR A 292 25.70 -14.89 20.57
C THR A 292 25.56 -13.87 21.71
N ASP A 293 26.64 -13.14 21.95
CA ASP A 293 26.69 -12.11 22.99
C ASP A 293 25.61 -11.06 22.73
N ILE A 294 24.72 -10.87 23.71
CA ILE A 294 23.60 -9.92 23.67
C ILE A 294 24.05 -8.47 23.41
N LYS A 295 25.30 -8.13 23.70
CA LYS A 295 25.86 -6.79 23.48
C LYS A 295 26.27 -6.53 22.04
N SER A 296 26.47 -7.58 21.26
CA SER A 296 26.88 -7.48 19.85
C SER A 296 25.69 -7.22 18.93
N ASN A 297 25.88 -6.42 17.90
CA ASN A 297 24.88 -6.08 16.89
C ASN A 297 25.57 -5.90 15.54
N ILE A 298 24.95 -6.40 14.47
CA ILE A 298 25.50 -6.33 13.12
C ILE A 298 24.41 -5.88 12.16
N GLU A 299 24.78 -5.01 11.21
CA GLU A 299 23.94 -4.60 10.09
C GLU A 299 24.71 -4.78 8.80
N ILE A 300 24.04 -5.34 7.78
CA ILE A 300 24.61 -5.59 6.46
C ILE A 300 23.74 -4.92 5.40
N ARG A 301 24.38 -4.21 4.47
CA ARG A 301 23.75 -3.68 3.26
C ARG A 301 24.58 -4.12 2.07
N VAL A 302 23.99 -4.90 1.16
CA VAL A 302 24.67 -5.39 -0.05
C VAL A 302 24.19 -4.58 -1.25
N GLN A 303 25.14 -4.04 -2.01
CA GLN A 303 24.90 -3.35 -3.28
C GLN A 303 25.81 -3.94 -4.35
N ASN A 304 25.51 -3.64 -5.61
CA ASN A 304 26.27 -4.16 -6.76
C ASN A 304 27.77 -3.82 -6.72
N THR A 305 28.14 -2.72 -6.05
CA THR A 305 29.51 -2.21 -6.01
C THR A 305 30.27 -2.59 -4.74
N GLN A 306 29.56 -2.85 -3.63
CA GLN A 306 30.17 -3.07 -2.33
C GLN A 306 29.18 -3.68 -1.33
N THR A 307 29.70 -4.22 -0.25
CA THR A 307 28.92 -4.61 0.94
C THR A 307 29.36 -3.77 2.13
N LEU A 308 28.42 -3.08 2.75
CA LEU A 308 28.63 -2.37 4.01
C LEU A 308 28.34 -3.31 5.17
N ALA A 309 29.22 -3.34 6.16
CA ALA A 309 28.97 -3.96 7.45
C ALA A 309 29.22 -2.97 8.59
N PHE A 310 28.21 -2.80 9.45
CA PHE A 310 28.37 -2.18 10.76
C PHE A 310 28.55 -3.27 11.81
N LEU A 311 29.56 -3.14 12.65
CA LEU A 311 29.84 -4.02 13.79
C LEU A 311 29.75 -3.19 15.07
N GLY A 312 28.71 -3.38 15.86
CA GLY A 312 28.43 -2.57 17.06
C GLY A 312 28.41 -3.39 18.35
N TYR A 313 29.03 -2.89 19.40
CA TYR A 313 28.98 -3.47 20.74
C TYR A 313 28.45 -2.42 21.72
N SER A 314 27.44 -2.75 22.52
CA SER A 314 26.70 -1.78 23.34
C SER A 314 27.45 -1.23 24.57
N GLU A 315 28.75 -1.52 24.68
CA GLU A 315 29.66 -1.10 25.74
C GLU A 315 31.04 -0.77 25.15
N PRO A 316 31.86 0.04 25.85
CA PRO A 316 33.17 0.38 25.35
C PRO A 316 34.09 -0.83 25.41
N THR A 317 34.76 -1.14 24.31
CA THR A 317 35.65 -2.29 24.19
C THR A 317 36.69 -2.04 23.09
N PHE A 318 37.45 -3.07 22.74
CA PHE A 318 38.34 -3.06 21.60
C PHE A 318 38.33 -4.43 20.93
N ARG A 319 37.87 -4.48 19.68
CA ARG A 319 37.78 -5.69 18.83
C ARG A 319 37.26 -6.93 19.56
N PRO A 320 35.99 -6.91 20.01
CA PRO A 320 35.42 -8.03 20.74
C PRO A 320 35.41 -9.30 19.88
N ALA A 321 35.71 -10.45 20.51
CA ALA A 321 35.93 -11.72 19.82
C ALA A 321 34.73 -12.21 18.99
N VAL A 322 33.51 -11.73 19.31
CA VAL A 322 32.28 -12.00 18.57
C VAL A 322 32.35 -11.58 17.09
N PHE A 323 33.23 -10.62 16.74
CA PHE A 323 33.43 -10.14 15.37
C PHE A 323 34.67 -10.74 14.67
N ASN A 324 35.32 -11.74 15.26
CA ASN A 324 36.57 -12.31 14.74
C ASN A 324 36.48 -12.87 13.31
N GLU A 325 35.30 -13.32 12.87
CA GLU A 325 35.12 -13.77 11.48
C GLU A 325 35.23 -12.60 10.49
N PHE A 326 34.64 -11.44 10.81
CA PHE A 326 34.71 -10.24 9.98
C PHE A 326 36.13 -9.66 9.90
N TYR A 327 36.90 -9.72 11.00
CA TYR A 327 38.28 -9.23 11.03
C TYR A 327 39.26 -9.99 10.13
N LYS A 328 38.89 -11.19 9.67
CA LYS A 328 39.70 -12.00 8.76
C LYS A 328 39.44 -11.70 7.29
N ILE A 329 38.35 -10.99 6.98
CA ILE A 329 37.94 -10.71 5.61
C ILE A 329 38.62 -9.42 5.14
N PRO A 330 39.29 -9.42 3.96
CA PRO A 330 39.88 -8.20 3.42
C PRO A 330 38.82 -7.11 3.16
N VAL A 331 39.06 -5.91 3.69
CA VAL A 331 38.18 -4.75 3.50
C VAL A 331 38.59 -3.94 2.27
N LEU A 332 37.62 -3.39 1.56
CA LEU A 332 37.84 -2.40 0.49
C LEU A 332 38.24 -1.04 1.10
N SER A 333 37.47 -0.57 2.07
CA SER A 333 37.75 0.65 2.83
C SER A 333 37.17 0.55 4.25
N THR A 334 37.61 1.46 5.12
CA THR A 334 37.15 1.59 6.49
C THR A 334 36.51 2.97 6.66
N GLU A 335 35.19 3.01 6.75
CA GLU A 335 34.43 4.24 7.00
C GLU A 335 34.59 4.69 8.46
N SER A 336 34.71 3.72 9.37
CA SER A 336 35.02 3.98 10.78
C SER A 336 35.82 2.81 11.34
N GLY A 337 37.05 3.10 11.80
CA GLY A 337 37.89 2.12 12.48
C GLY A 337 37.39 1.82 13.90
N PRO A 338 38.13 1.01 14.68
CA PRO A 338 37.80 0.70 16.08
C PRO A 338 37.56 1.96 16.91
N THR A 339 36.30 2.27 17.20
CA THR A 339 35.91 3.53 17.83
C THR A 339 35.03 3.26 19.05
N ASN A 340 35.37 3.88 20.17
CA ASN A 340 34.45 4.03 21.29
C ASN A 340 33.83 5.43 21.21
N GLY A 341 32.52 5.51 21.05
CA GLY A 341 31.81 6.76 20.81
C GLY A 341 30.32 6.64 21.13
N THR A 342 29.52 7.50 20.52
CA THR A 342 28.09 7.62 20.75
C THR A 342 27.28 7.07 19.59
N LEU A 343 25.99 6.78 19.82
CA LEU A 343 25.06 6.50 18.72
C LEU A 343 24.97 7.68 17.73
N LEU A 344 25.11 8.92 18.24
CA LEU A 344 25.14 10.12 17.41
C LEU A 344 26.33 10.13 16.44
N ASP A 345 27.50 9.65 16.86
CA ASP A 345 28.69 9.56 16.01
C ASP A 345 28.46 8.57 14.84
N VAL A 346 27.73 7.48 15.10
CA VAL A 346 27.39 6.49 14.07
C VAL A 346 26.42 7.08 13.05
N VAL A 347 25.32 7.68 13.49
CA VAL A 347 24.29 8.23 12.60
C VAL A 347 24.69 9.54 11.91
N ALA A 348 25.72 10.22 12.43
CA ALA A 348 26.36 11.36 11.77
C ALA A 348 27.35 10.94 10.67
N SER A 349 27.72 9.65 10.60
CA SER A 349 28.62 9.15 9.55
C SER A 349 27.97 9.25 8.16
N PRO A 350 28.76 9.47 7.09
CA PRO A 350 28.24 9.45 5.72
C PRO A 350 27.56 8.12 5.36
N ALA A 351 28.05 7.01 5.93
CA ALA A 351 27.48 5.67 5.77
C ALA A 351 26.01 5.54 6.23
N ALA A 352 25.59 6.41 7.16
CA ALA A 352 24.23 6.44 7.70
C ALA A 352 23.29 7.40 6.95
N ASN A 353 23.72 8.03 5.85
CA ASN A 353 22.91 8.95 5.07
C ASN A 353 22.69 8.41 3.65
N ALA A 354 21.50 7.86 3.40
CA ALA A 354 21.07 7.58 2.04
C ALA A 354 20.62 8.88 1.31
N PRO A 355 21.12 9.17 0.09
CA PRO A 355 20.59 10.27 -0.72
C PRO A 355 19.12 10.02 -1.09
N ASN A 356 18.43 11.06 -1.59
CA ASN A 356 17.11 10.86 -2.17
C ASN A 356 17.25 9.99 -3.45
N PRO A 357 16.58 8.83 -3.51
CA PRO A 357 16.72 7.87 -4.61
C PRO A 357 15.96 8.24 -5.88
N GLY A 358 15.18 9.32 -5.87
CA GLY A 358 14.11 9.51 -6.84
C GLY A 358 12.95 8.60 -6.46
N ASN A 359 12.79 7.47 -7.15
CA ASN A 359 11.75 6.48 -6.86
C ASN A 359 12.35 5.26 -6.15
N THR A 360 11.60 4.68 -5.23
CA THR A 360 11.98 3.45 -4.52
C THR A 360 10.84 2.45 -4.53
N ILE A 361 11.19 1.18 -4.75
CA ILE A 361 10.34 0.02 -4.47
C ILE A 361 11.08 -0.86 -3.48
N SER A 362 10.40 -1.28 -2.42
CA SER A 362 10.94 -2.17 -1.40
C SER A 362 9.89 -3.21 -1.04
N LYS A 363 10.35 -4.43 -0.72
CA LYS A 363 9.50 -5.47 -0.15
C LYS A 363 10.24 -6.29 0.91
N PRO A 364 9.55 -6.73 1.98
CA PRO A 364 10.15 -7.55 3.01
C PRO A 364 9.94 -9.04 2.72
N PHE A 365 10.89 -9.84 3.19
CA PHE A 365 10.82 -11.29 3.17
C PHE A 365 11.47 -11.86 4.43
N VAL A 366 10.81 -12.79 5.11
CA VAL A 366 11.24 -13.26 6.43
C VAL A 366 11.31 -14.79 6.46
N HIS A 367 12.40 -15.30 7.04
CA HIS A 367 12.64 -16.72 7.17
C HIS A 367 13.47 -17.04 8.42
N THR A 368 13.42 -18.30 8.87
CA THR A 368 14.36 -18.82 9.87
C THR A 368 15.74 -19.03 9.26
N ILE A 369 16.81 -18.91 10.06
CA ILE A 369 18.19 -19.05 9.58
C ILE A 369 18.98 -20.09 10.39
N PRO A 370 18.96 -21.37 9.97
CA PRO A 370 19.71 -22.42 10.67
C PRO A 370 21.21 -22.41 10.37
N ASN A 371 21.62 -21.83 9.25
CA ASN A 371 23.01 -21.68 8.78
C ASN A 371 23.06 -20.69 7.60
N ASP A 372 24.24 -20.52 7.01
CA ASP A 372 24.55 -19.62 5.90
C ASP A 372 23.95 -20.03 4.55
N LYS A 373 23.68 -21.32 4.30
CA LYS A 373 23.34 -21.83 2.96
C LYS A 373 22.17 -21.11 2.31
N PHE A 374 21.08 -20.90 3.05
CA PHE A 374 19.89 -20.27 2.48
C PHE A 374 20.08 -18.76 2.24
N LEU A 375 20.86 -18.09 3.09
CA LEU A 375 21.22 -16.68 2.87
C LEU A 375 22.12 -16.53 1.62
N LEU A 376 23.06 -17.45 1.41
CA LEU A 376 23.90 -17.47 0.21
C LEU A 376 23.12 -17.83 -1.06
N GLU A 377 22.12 -18.72 -0.97
CA GLU A 377 21.19 -19.02 -2.06
C GLU A 377 20.42 -17.75 -2.48
N GLN A 378 19.89 -17.00 -1.52
CA GLN A 378 19.21 -15.72 -1.77
C GLN A 378 20.14 -14.68 -2.36
N TYR A 379 21.36 -14.56 -1.85
CA TYR A 379 22.35 -13.66 -2.43
C TYR A 379 22.61 -14.00 -3.90
N GLN A 380 22.63 -15.28 -4.26
CA GLN A 380 22.83 -15.66 -5.64
C GLN A 380 21.61 -15.39 -6.53
N LEU A 381 20.39 -15.50 -5.99
CA LEU A 381 19.19 -15.01 -6.65
C LEU A 381 19.26 -13.48 -6.87
N TYR A 382 19.71 -12.72 -5.87
CA TYR A 382 19.92 -11.29 -5.98
C TYR A 382 20.90 -10.94 -7.10
N LEU A 383 22.07 -11.60 -7.17
CA LEU A 383 23.05 -11.37 -8.23
C LEU A 383 22.49 -11.65 -9.63
N ASN A 384 21.69 -12.70 -9.78
CA ASN A 384 21.05 -13.01 -11.06
C ASN A 384 20.04 -11.92 -11.48
N LEU A 385 19.28 -11.40 -10.51
CA LEU A 385 18.27 -10.38 -10.77
C LEU A 385 18.89 -8.98 -10.93
N SER A 386 20.02 -8.69 -10.29
CA SER A 386 20.75 -7.43 -10.39
C SER A 386 21.57 -7.29 -11.68
N ALA A 387 21.77 -8.39 -12.41
CA ALA A 387 22.44 -8.38 -13.70
C ALA A 387 21.68 -7.54 -14.75
N ASN A 388 22.44 -6.78 -15.55
CA ASN A 388 21.95 -6.00 -16.69
C ASN A 388 20.90 -4.93 -16.35
N LEU A 389 20.96 -4.33 -15.16
CA LEU A 389 20.11 -3.19 -14.84
C LEU A 389 20.50 -1.95 -15.67
N PRO A 390 19.51 -1.12 -16.09
CA PRO A 390 19.77 0.18 -16.68
C PRO A 390 20.65 1.07 -15.78
N PRO A 391 21.38 2.05 -16.37
CA PRO A 391 22.08 3.05 -15.59
C PRO A 391 21.14 3.77 -14.61
N ASN A 392 21.68 4.20 -13.46
CA ASN A 392 20.94 4.89 -12.40
C ASN A 392 19.81 4.07 -11.74
N MET A 393 19.90 2.74 -11.81
CA MET A 393 19.15 1.83 -10.93
C MET A 393 20.10 1.19 -9.93
N LEU A 394 19.74 1.25 -8.65
CA LEU A 394 20.50 0.67 -7.55
C LEU A 394 19.65 -0.40 -6.88
N TYR A 395 20.09 -1.64 -6.99
CA TYR A 395 19.44 -2.78 -6.36
C TYR A 395 20.21 -3.19 -5.11
N SER A 396 19.54 -3.17 -3.96
CA SER A 396 20.13 -3.47 -2.66
C SER A 396 19.49 -4.72 -2.05
N PHE A 397 20.31 -5.54 -1.40
CA PHE A 397 19.93 -6.72 -0.63
C PHE A 397 20.37 -6.54 0.82
N ASP A 398 19.40 -6.34 1.71
CA ASP A 398 19.64 -5.87 3.08
C ASP A 398 19.13 -6.91 4.08
N PRO A 399 19.95 -7.93 4.41
CA PRO A 399 19.60 -8.92 5.41
C PRO A 399 19.75 -8.33 6.82
N GLN A 400 18.68 -8.37 7.60
CA GLN A 400 18.60 -7.87 8.98
C GLN A 400 18.38 -9.05 9.93
N ALA A 401 19.29 -9.24 10.89
CA ALA A 401 19.22 -10.37 11.79
C ALA A 401 18.18 -10.14 12.89
N VAL A 402 17.45 -11.20 13.24
CA VAL A 402 16.57 -11.23 14.41
C VAL A 402 16.98 -12.39 15.30
N LEU A 403 17.65 -12.03 16.38
CA LEU A 403 18.14 -12.98 17.38
C LEU A 403 17.05 -13.25 18.43
N PRO A 404 17.08 -14.44 19.07
CA PRO A 404 16.21 -14.74 20.21
C PRO A 404 16.18 -13.66 21.30
N ASN A 405 17.31 -12.99 21.52
CA ASN A 405 17.42 -11.90 22.49
C ASN A 405 16.58 -10.68 22.08
N LEU A 406 16.55 -10.29 20.81
CA LEU A 406 15.70 -9.18 20.34
C LEU A 406 14.24 -9.44 20.73
N VAL A 407 13.75 -10.65 20.46
CA VAL A 407 12.37 -11.05 20.76
C VAL A 407 12.12 -11.03 22.27
N THR A 408 13.03 -11.63 23.04
CA THR A 408 12.94 -11.70 24.50
C THR A 408 12.94 -10.31 25.13
N GLN A 409 13.86 -9.43 24.73
CA GLN A 409 13.93 -8.05 25.21
C GLN A 409 12.69 -7.26 24.79
N SER A 410 12.20 -7.42 23.56
CA SER A 410 11.00 -6.73 23.09
C SER A 410 9.74 -7.12 23.87
N ASN A 411 9.68 -8.37 24.36
CA ASN A 411 8.54 -8.88 25.13
C ASN A 411 8.64 -8.58 26.64
N ALA A 412 9.85 -8.35 27.16
CA ALA A 412 10.08 -8.09 28.58
C ALA A 412 9.59 -6.70 29.04
N HIS A 413 9.43 -5.75 28.12
CA HIS A 413 9.07 -4.37 28.44
C HIS A 413 7.60 -4.06 28.14
N TYR A 414 6.91 -3.47 29.14
CA TYR A 414 5.55 -2.92 29.03
C TYR A 414 4.52 -3.84 28.35
N GLY A 415 4.56 -5.14 28.62
CA GLY A 415 3.55 -6.09 28.12
C GLY A 415 3.76 -6.54 26.68
N GLY A 416 4.94 -6.31 26.09
CA GLY A 416 5.29 -6.81 24.76
C GLY A 416 4.60 -6.07 23.60
N ASN A 417 4.50 -6.72 22.45
CA ASN A 417 4.02 -6.11 21.20
C ASN A 417 3.27 -7.12 20.33
N LEU A 418 2.70 -6.65 19.21
CA LEU A 418 1.84 -7.45 18.35
C LEU A 418 2.56 -8.32 17.33
N PHE A 419 3.89 -8.23 17.18
CA PHE A 419 4.61 -8.96 16.12
C PHE A 419 4.53 -10.48 16.28
N ASN A 420 4.26 -10.98 17.48
CA ASN A 420 4.10 -12.40 17.78
C ASN A 420 5.29 -13.25 17.27
N LEU A 421 6.50 -12.72 17.42
CA LEU A 421 7.72 -13.39 16.98
C LEU A 421 8.08 -14.53 17.93
N GLU A 422 8.52 -15.64 17.36
CA GLU A 422 9.17 -16.71 18.12
C GLU A 422 10.64 -16.35 18.40
N PRO A 423 11.17 -16.63 19.60
CA PRO A 423 12.57 -16.36 19.96
C PRO A 423 13.51 -17.40 19.34
N VAL A 424 13.49 -17.52 18.02
CA VAL A 424 14.38 -18.36 17.20
C VAL A 424 15.25 -17.46 16.33
N PRO A 425 16.41 -17.93 15.81
CA PRO A 425 17.15 -17.20 14.81
C PRO A 425 16.34 -16.98 13.53
N GLN A 426 16.10 -15.73 13.17
CA GLN A 426 15.41 -15.34 11.94
C GLN A 426 16.25 -14.32 11.18
N MET A 427 15.94 -14.18 9.90
CA MET A 427 16.50 -13.17 9.03
C MET A 427 15.35 -12.44 8.34
N TRP A 428 15.36 -11.12 8.46
CA TRP A 428 14.43 -10.20 7.81
C TRP A 428 15.17 -9.58 6.62
N ILE A 429 14.84 -10.03 5.42
CA ILE A 429 15.40 -9.52 4.19
C ILE A 429 14.56 -8.33 3.74
N ASN A 430 15.19 -7.18 3.54
CA ASN A 430 14.63 -6.11 2.74
C ASN A 430 15.31 -6.13 1.36
N ILE A 431 14.51 -6.18 0.30
CA ILE A 431 14.99 -6.01 -1.07
C ILE A 431 14.51 -4.65 -1.58
N VAL A 432 15.44 -3.81 -2.06
CA VAL A 432 15.17 -2.40 -2.39
C VAL A 432 15.70 -2.08 -3.77
N MET A 433 14.87 -1.50 -4.62
CA MET A 433 15.26 -0.94 -5.91
C MET A 433 15.02 0.57 -5.93
N ASP A 434 16.11 1.32 -6.01
CA ASP A 434 16.11 2.77 -6.20
C ASP A 434 16.34 3.12 -7.68
N TYR A 435 15.61 4.10 -8.21
CA TYR A 435 15.67 4.47 -9.62
C TYR A 435 15.15 5.89 -9.90
N LEU A 436 15.78 6.59 -10.84
CA LEU A 436 15.41 7.97 -11.16
C LEU A 436 14.26 8.08 -12.17
N SER A 437 14.25 7.25 -13.23
CA SER A 437 13.29 7.38 -14.33
C SER A 437 11.98 6.64 -14.04
N PRO A 438 10.81 7.31 -14.00
CA PRO A 438 9.51 6.65 -13.75
C PRO A 438 9.17 5.55 -14.77
N GLU A 439 9.73 5.61 -15.98
CA GLU A 439 9.59 4.57 -17.02
C GLU A 439 10.14 3.19 -16.58
N ASN A 440 11.07 3.16 -15.62
CA ASN A 440 11.64 1.93 -15.07
C ASN A 440 10.79 1.29 -13.96
N THR A 441 9.66 1.90 -13.57
CA THR A 441 8.81 1.43 -12.47
C THR A 441 8.38 -0.03 -12.66
N THR A 442 7.95 -0.42 -13.86
CA THR A 442 7.51 -1.80 -14.15
C THR A 442 8.66 -2.79 -14.01
N LEU A 443 9.85 -2.45 -14.51
CA LEU A 443 11.04 -3.30 -14.39
C LEU A 443 11.47 -3.42 -12.92
N ALA A 444 11.53 -2.30 -12.20
CA ALA A 444 11.88 -2.27 -10.78
C ALA A 444 10.91 -3.11 -9.94
N THR A 445 9.60 -2.98 -10.18
CA THR A 445 8.55 -3.78 -9.53
C THR A 445 8.75 -5.27 -9.81
N SER A 446 8.90 -5.65 -11.09
CA SER A 446 9.12 -7.05 -11.47
C SER A 446 10.36 -7.64 -10.81
N LYS A 447 11.49 -6.93 -10.77
CA LYS A 447 12.72 -7.45 -10.15
C LYS A 447 12.56 -7.72 -8.66
N VAL A 448 11.92 -6.80 -7.93
CA VAL A 448 11.64 -6.94 -6.50
C VAL A 448 10.65 -8.07 -6.25
N ASP A 449 9.57 -8.15 -7.04
CA ASP A 449 8.56 -9.21 -6.92
C ASP A 449 9.12 -10.58 -7.27
N ASP A 450 9.92 -10.69 -8.33
CA ASP A 450 10.57 -11.94 -8.74
C ASP A 450 11.51 -12.46 -7.65
N PHE A 451 12.26 -11.57 -6.98
CA PHE A 451 13.09 -11.93 -5.84
C PHE A 451 12.23 -12.51 -4.71
N VAL A 452 11.23 -11.75 -4.25
CA VAL A 452 10.40 -12.12 -3.10
C VAL A 452 9.61 -13.40 -3.38
N ASN A 453 9.01 -13.54 -4.56
CA ASN A 453 8.23 -14.72 -4.93
C ASN A 453 9.09 -15.97 -5.02
N THR A 454 10.27 -15.86 -5.66
CA THR A 454 11.21 -16.99 -5.78
C THR A 454 11.79 -17.39 -4.42
N ALA A 455 12.18 -16.40 -3.60
CA ALA A 455 12.71 -16.64 -2.26
C ALA A 455 11.66 -17.26 -1.33
N LYS A 456 10.39 -16.79 -1.37
CA LYS A 456 9.27 -17.37 -0.63
C LYS A 456 9.02 -18.82 -1.03
N ALA A 457 8.98 -19.12 -2.33
CA ALA A 457 8.78 -20.47 -2.82
C ALA A 457 9.91 -21.42 -2.38
N SER A 458 11.17 -20.96 -2.44
CA SER A 458 12.32 -21.74 -1.96
C SER A 458 12.27 -21.96 -0.44
N ALA A 459 12.01 -20.92 0.36
CA ALA A 459 11.88 -21.05 1.81
C ALA A 459 10.75 -21.98 2.22
N GLN A 460 9.60 -21.92 1.54
CA GLN A 460 8.47 -22.80 1.82
C GLN A 460 8.84 -24.27 1.56
N LYS A 461 9.50 -24.55 0.42
CA LYS A 461 9.99 -25.89 0.09
C LYS A 461 11.00 -26.43 1.11
N GLN A 462 11.79 -25.53 1.71
CA GLN A 462 12.79 -25.87 2.72
C GLN A 462 12.26 -25.82 4.17
N GLY A 463 10.99 -25.47 4.38
CA GLY A 463 10.39 -25.33 5.71
C GLY A 463 10.94 -24.16 6.54
N LEU A 464 11.49 -23.14 5.89
CA LEU A 464 12.13 -21.98 6.52
C LEU A 464 11.25 -20.73 6.56
N LEU A 465 10.19 -20.69 5.75
CA LEU A 465 9.34 -19.50 5.56
C LEU A 465 8.63 -19.11 6.87
N LEU A 466 8.68 -17.83 7.20
CA LEU A 466 7.89 -17.23 8.27
C LEU A 466 6.86 -16.26 7.68
N PRO A 467 5.63 -16.19 8.24
CA PRO A 467 4.58 -15.33 7.72
C PRO A 467 4.78 -13.84 8.06
N PHE A 468 5.63 -13.54 9.05
CA PHE A 468 5.87 -12.18 9.52
C PHE A 468 6.41 -11.27 8.40
N LEU A 469 5.96 -10.02 8.38
CA LEU A 469 6.49 -8.97 7.49
C LEU A 469 6.74 -7.71 8.32
N LEU A 470 7.94 -7.13 8.20
CA LEU A 470 8.24 -5.86 8.85
C LEU A 470 7.56 -4.71 8.10
N GLY A 471 6.65 -4.01 8.76
CA GLY A 471 5.88 -2.93 8.14
C GLY A 471 6.69 -1.70 7.72
N ASN A 472 7.88 -1.49 8.29
CA ASN A 472 8.81 -0.43 7.89
C ASN A 472 9.31 -0.61 6.44
N ASP A 473 9.43 -1.85 5.99
CA ASP A 473 10.02 -2.23 4.70
C ASP A 473 8.94 -2.75 3.73
N ALA A 474 7.67 -2.53 4.06
CA ALA A 474 6.53 -3.02 3.29
C ALA A 474 6.29 -2.21 2.01
N GLY A 475 6.07 -2.93 0.92
CA GLY A 475 5.70 -2.37 -0.38
C GLY A 475 4.21 -2.44 -0.66
N VAL A 476 3.85 -2.09 -1.89
CA VAL A 476 2.48 -2.22 -2.39
C VAL A 476 2.06 -3.69 -2.41
N GLY A 477 0.92 -3.98 -1.79
CA GLY A 477 0.31 -5.32 -1.78
C GLY A 477 0.72 -6.21 -0.60
N ASP A 478 1.65 -5.77 0.26
CA ASP A 478 2.07 -6.55 1.42
C ASP A 478 1.03 -6.52 2.55
N GLU A 479 0.59 -7.70 2.98
CA GLU A 479 -0.41 -7.86 4.06
C GLU A 479 0.26 -7.90 5.45
N VAL A 480 0.93 -6.81 5.81
CA VAL A 480 1.75 -6.69 7.04
C VAL A 480 1.06 -7.20 8.30
N LEU A 481 -0.15 -6.71 8.58
CA LEU A 481 -0.87 -7.05 9.82
C LEU A 481 -1.28 -8.52 9.89
N ARG A 482 -1.56 -9.16 8.74
CA ARG A 482 -1.87 -10.60 8.68
C ARG A 482 -0.63 -11.44 8.95
N GLY A 483 0.55 -10.93 8.60
CA GLY A 483 1.84 -11.56 8.90
C GLY A 483 2.12 -11.70 10.41
N TYR A 484 1.45 -10.93 11.27
CA TYR A 484 1.59 -11.04 12.73
C TYR A 484 0.86 -12.25 13.33
N GLY A 485 0.10 -12.97 12.51
CA GLY A 485 -0.66 -14.14 12.91
C GLY A 485 -2.09 -13.80 13.37
N PRO A 486 -2.97 -14.82 13.39
CA PRO A 486 -4.41 -14.62 13.54
C PRO A 486 -4.81 -13.99 14.88
N GLY A 487 -4.10 -14.30 15.97
CA GLY A 487 -4.37 -13.73 17.30
C GLY A 487 -4.12 -12.23 17.36
N SER A 488 -2.94 -11.78 16.92
CA SER A 488 -2.59 -10.36 16.84
C SER A 488 -3.50 -9.61 15.87
N PHE A 489 -3.81 -10.21 14.72
CA PHE A 489 -4.71 -9.61 13.74
C PHE A 489 -6.12 -9.41 14.31
N ALA A 490 -6.73 -10.45 14.90
CA ALA A 490 -8.04 -10.36 15.54
C ALA A 490 -8.05 -9.35 16.71
N TYR A 491 -6.95 -9.25 17.46
CA TYR A 491 -6.82 -8.24 18.51
C TYR A 491 -6.87 -6.82 17.94
N ILE A 492 -6.08 -6.53 16.89
CA ILE A 492 -6.11 -5.25 16.18
C ILE A 492 -7.52 -4.95 15.69
N GLU A 493 -8.20 -5.94 15.10
CA GLU A 493 -9.58 -5.79 14.62
C GLU A 493 -10.53 -5.38 15.75
N SER A 494 -10.43 -6.05 16.89
CA SER A 494 -11.27 -5.79 18.05
C SER A 494 -11.09 -4.38 18.62
N ILE A 495 -9.86 -3.86 18.64
CA ILE A 495 -9.56 -2.52 19.16
C ILE A 495 -10.00 -1.46 18.16
N ALA A 496 -9.72 -1.64 16.88
CA ALA A 496 -10.21 -0.72 15.85
C ALA A 496 -11.75 -0.63 15.90
N ALA A 497 -12.45 -1.75 15.97
CA ALA A 497 -13.92 -1.79 16.06
C ALA A 497 -14.51 -1.02 17.26
N LYS A 498 -13.79 -0.91 18.38
CA LYS A 498 -14.20 -0.08 19.53
C LYS A 498 -14.11 1.43 19.27
N LEU A 499 -13.22 1.83 18.36
CA LEU A 499 -12.82 3.22 18.15
C LEU A 499 -13.40 3.83 16.87
N THR A 500 -13.80 2.99 15.91
CA THR A 500 -14.27 3.40 14.59
C THR A 500 -15.72 2.97 14.37
N THR A 501 -16.68 3.83 14.70
CA THR A 501 -18.03 3.75 14.09
C THR A 501 -18.11 4.53 12.77
N TRP A 502 -17.16 5.44 12.48
CA TRP A 502 -17.27 6.36 11.34
C TRP A 502 -15.97 6.77 10.62
N LEU A 503 -14.79 6.29 11.03
CA LEU A 503 -13.53 6.65 10.34
C LEU A 503 -12.79 5.45 9.80
N ILE A 504 -12.62 5.48 8.49
CA ILE A 504 -11.76 4.58 7.73
C ILE A 504 -10.44 5.33 7.56
N PHE A 505 -9.40 4.97 8.32
CA PHE A 505 -8.03 5.39 8.00
C PHE A 505 -7.69 4.83 6.61
N ALA A 506 -7.55 5.70 5.63
CA ALA A 506 -7.30 5.32 4.24
C ALA A 506 -5.81 5.03 4.03
N ILE A 507 -5.33 3.87 4.47
CA ILE A 507 -4.13 3.26 3.89
C ILE A 507 -4.59 2.02 3.12
N ASN A 508 -4.74 2.19 1.80
CA ASN A 508 -5.43 1.23 0.92
C ASN A 508 -4.62 -0.04 0.60
N SER A 509 -3.52 -0.28 1.30
CA SER A 509 -2.42 -1.10 0.80
C SER A 509 -1.77 -1.97 1.89
N MET A 510 -2.17 -1.79 3.16
CA MET A 510 -2.05 -2.80 4.21
C MET A 510 -3.48 -3.15 4.63
N LYS A 511 -4.02 -4.27 4.11
CA LYS A 511 -5.47 -4.54 4.12
C LYS A 511 -6.15 -4.32 5.49
N ARG A 512 -7.32 -3.67 5.38
CA ARG A 512 -8.18 -3.03 6.37
C ARG A 512 -8.70 -3.93 7.50
N VAL A 513 -9.03 -3.30 8.63
CA VAL A 513 -10.09 -3.73 9.55
C VAL A 513 -11.38 -2.99 9.18
N ARG A 514 -12.50 -3.70 8.94
CA ARG A 514 -13.84 -3.09 8.90
C ARG A 514 -14.65 -3.53 10.12
N PRO A 515 -15.28 -2.63 10.88
CA PRO A 515 -16.26 -2.99 11.89
C PRO A 515 -17.67 -2.82 11.33
N ASP A 516 -18.34 -3.91 10.95
CA ASP A 516 -19.81 -3.92 10.83
C ASP A 516 -20.37 -5.30 11.19
N ARG A 517 -21.15 -5.31 12.28
CA ARG A 517 -21.69 -6.50 12.97
C ARG A 517 -22.82 -7.24 12.23
N LEU A 518 -23.20 -6.80 11.03
CA LEU A 518 -24.14 -7.52 10.16
C LEU A 518 -23.44 -8.31 9.04
N ARG A 519 -22.10 -8.19 8.95
CA ARG A 519 -21.28 -8.80 7.89
C ARG A 519 -20.52 -10.05 8.34
N THR A 520 -20.70 -10.50 9.58
CA THR A 520 -19.92 -11.62 10.12
C THR A 520 -20.32 -12.96 9.48
N GLN A 521 -21.57 -13.11 9.02
CA GLN A 521 -21.96 -14.25 8.18
C GLN A 521 -21.51 -14.10 6.72
N ALA A 522 -21.25 -12.88 6.25
CA ALA A 522 -20.75 -12.59 4.91
C ALA A 522 -19.20 -12.52 4.81
N LEU A 523 -18.47 -12.81 5.89
CA LEU A 523 -17.00 -12.78 5.94
C LEU A 523 -16.36 -14.17 5.99
N GLU A 524 -17.04 -15.20 6.52
CA GLU A 524 -16.68 -16.60 6.25
C GLU A 524 -16.80 -16.92 4.75
N LEU A 525 -17.74 -16.22 4.12
CA LEU A 525 -17.98 -16.02 2.70
C LEU A 525 -16.78 -15.39 1.94
N TRP A 526 -16.04 -14.47 2.58
CA TRP A 526 -15.04 -13.61 1.94
C TRP A 526 -13.60 -14.15 2.04
N ASP A 527 -13.27 -14.91 3.08
CA ASP A 527 -11.94 -15.54 3.22
C ASP A 527 -11.71 -16.66 2.20
N VAL A 528 -12.77 -17.11 1.53
CA VAL A 528 -12.69 -18.11 0.46
C VAL A 528 -12.78 -17.48 -0.93
N LEU A 529 -13.28 -16.24 -1.02
CA LEU A 529 -13.30 -15.44 -2.25
C LEU A 529 -11.94 -14.81 -2.63
N VAL A 530 -10.96 -14.68 -1.71
CA VAL A 530 -9.75 -13.85 -1.92
C VAL A 530 -8.52 -14.64 -2.42
N ARG A 531 -8.66 -15.94 -2.75
CA ARG A 531 -7.64 -16.70 -3.50
C ARG A 531 -8.01 -17.01 -4.95
N GLY A 532 -8.93 -16.23 -5.52
CA GLY A 532 -9.30 -16.36 -6.92
C GLY A 532 -9.46 -15.01 -7.60
N SER A 533 -8.83 -14.82 -8.75
CA SER A 533 -8.86 -13.61 -9.56
C SER A 533 -10.30 -13.13 -9.82
N LEU A 534 -10.68 -12.01 -9.19
CA LEU A 534 -11.93 -11.31 -9.49
C LEU A 534 -11.69 -10.33 -10.65
N VAL A 535 -12.22 -10.69 -11.83
CA VAL A 535 -12.33 -9.79 -12.98
C VAL A 535 -13.79 -9.34 -13.02
N GLU A 536 -14.04 -8.05 -12.84
CA GLU A 536 -15.36 -7.45 -13.04
C GLU A 536 -15.53 -7.04 -14.51
N ARG A 537 -16.55 -7.56 -15.19
CA ARG A 537 -16.83 -7.22 -16.59
C ARG A 537 -18.34 -7.20 -16.85
N ASN A 538 -18.85 -6.07 -17.32
CA ASN A 538 -20.27 -5.89 -17.72
C ASN A 538 -21.29 -6.32 -16.66
N GLY A 539 -20.99 -6.10 -15.37
CA GLY A 539 -21.88 -6.43 -14.24
C GLY A 539 -21.61 -7.80 -13.61
N PHE A 540 -20.88 -8.70 -14.28
CA PHE A 540 -20.51 -10.01 -13.75
C PHE A 540 -19.16 -10.00 -13.04
N SER A 541 -19.06 -10.83 -12.00
CA SER A 541 -17.85 -11.09 -11.21
C SER A 541 -17.38 -12.52 -11.41
N LEU A 542 -16.19 -12.71 -11.97
CA LEU A 542 -15.59 -14.04 -12.10
C LEU A 542 -14.87 -14.43 -10.81
N THR A 543 -15.03 -15.67 -10.34
CA THR A 543 -14.42 -16.13 -9.09
C THR A 543 -13.77 -17.49 -9.25
N ASN A 544 -12.46 -17.57 -9.03
CA ASN A 544 -11.75 -18.86 -9.02
C ASN A 544 -11.91 -19.57 -7.66
N ASN A 545 -12.54 -20.74 -7.68
CA ASN A 545 -12.80 -21.61 -6.52
C ASN A 545 -11.66 -22.61 -6.23
N GLY A 546 -10.49 -22.38 -6.83
CA GLY A 546 -9.27 -23.15 -6.63
C GLY A 546 -9.11 -24.33 -7.60
N PRO A 547 -7.99 -25.06 -7.52
CA PRO A 547 -7.66 -26.14 -8.45
C PRO A 547 -8.65 -27.31 -8.33
N LEU A 548 -9.10 -27.82 -9.49
CA LEU A 548 -9.84 -29.06 -9.62
C LEU A 548 -9.10 -30.00 -10.60
N THR A 549 -7.95 -30.49 -10.15
CA THR A 549 -7.00 -31.28 -10.96
C THR A 549 -7.28 -32.79 -10.94
N THR A 550 -8.25 -33.24 -10.16
CA THR A 550 -8.68 -34.65 -10.06
C THR A 550 -10.19 -34.76 -10.14
N THR A 551 -10.71 -35.90 -10.61
CA THR A 551 -12.14 -36.16 -10.66
C THR A 551 -12.75 -36.15 -9.26
N PHE A 552 -13.53 -35.11 -8.95
CA PHE A 552 -14.38 -35.05 -7.76
C PHE A 552 -15.62 -35.93 -7.96
N THR A 553 -16.03 -36.69 -6.94
CA THR A 553 -17.26 -37.48 -6.97
C THR A 553 -18.32 -36.75 -6.15
N ALA A 554 -19.22 -36.05 -6.82
CA ALA A 554 -20.35 -35.40 -6.15
C ALA A 554 -21.34 -36.46 -5.62
N PRO A 555 -21.99 -36.24 -4.47
CA PRO A 555 -23.09 -37.07 -4.01
C PRO A 555 -24.19 -37.23 -5.08
N ALA A 556 -24.95 -38.33 -5.05
CA ALA A 556 -26.02 -38.58 -6.02
C ALA A 556 -27.10 -37.46 -6.02
N SER A 557 -27.29 -36.80 -4.87
CA SER A 557 -28.16 -35.61 -4.72
C SER A 557 -27.76 -34.44 -5.63
N CYS A 558 -26.51 -34.38 -6.08
CA CYS A 558 -25.98 -33.32 -6.95
C CYS A 558 -26.19 -33.59 -8.43
N SER A 559 -26.65 -34.81 -8.76
CA SER A 559 -27.11 -35.20 -10.09
C SER A 559 -28.64 -35.23 -10.18
N THR A 560 -29.33 -34.99 -9.07
CA THR A 560 -30.77 -34.77 -8.99
C THR A 560 -31.03 -33.27 -8.79
N ALA A 561 -32.08 -32.74 -9.42
CA ALA A 561 -32.37 -31.31 -9.44
C ALA A 561 -32.37 -30.72 -8.03
N TYR A 562 -31.57 -29.68 -7.78
CA TYR A 562 -31.69 -28.92 -6.53
C TYR A 562 -32.63 -27.72 -6.67
N GLU A 563 -32.80 -27.21 -7.89
CA GLU A 563 -33.80 -26.20 -8.20
C GLU A 563 -34.85 -26.78 -9.18
N THR A 564 -36.12 -26.60 -8.81
CA THR A 564 -37.24 -26.90 -9.70
C THR A 564 -37.84 -25.59 -10.16
N MET A 565 -37.75 -25.34 -11.47
CA MET A 565 -38.35 -24.21 -12.16
C MET A 565 -39.56 -24.65 -12.97
N LEU A 566 -40.40 -23.69 -13.34
CA LEU A 566 -41.55 -23.92 -14.20
C LEU A 566 -41.28 -23.31 -15.58
N GLY A 567 -40.97 -24.20 -16.52
CA GLY A 567 -40.85 -23.86 -17.92
C GLY A 567 -42.20 -23.90 -18.62
N VAL A 568 -42.34 -23.18 -19.72
CA VAL A 568 -43.54 -23.27 -20.58
C VAL A 568 -43.62 -24.69 -21.17
N ALA A 569 -44.78 -25.35 -21.10
CA ALA A 569 -44.91 -26.75 -21.51
C ALA A 569 -44.57 -26.99 -23.00
N THR A 570 -44.77 -25.99 -23.86
CA THR A 570 -44.40 -26.05 -25.29
C THR A 570 -42.93 -25.75 -25.56
N ASP A 571 -42.26 -25.05 -24.64
CA ASP A 571 -40.84 -24.75 -24.71
C ASP A 571 -40.27 -24.69 -23.28
N PRO A 572 -39.80 -25.83 -22.74
CA PRO A 572 -39.33 -25.91 -21.37
C PRO A 572 -38.10 -25.05 -21.07
N SER A 573 -37.45 -24.49 -22.10
CA SER A 573 -36.32 -23.56 -21.95
C SER A 573 -36.75 -22.17 -21.46
N LEU A 574 -38.02 -21.81 -21.68
CA LEU A 574 -38.59 -20.54 -21.27
C LEU A 574 -39.10 -20.67 -19.83
N ILE A 575 -38.25 -20.35 -18.87
CA ILE A 575 -38.60 -20.34 -17.45
C ILE A 575 -39.45 -19.10 -17.14
N GLN A 576 -40.60 -19.31 -16.50
CA GLN A 576 -41.51 -18.21 -16.09
C GLN A 576 -41.66 -18.07 -14.59
N TRP A 577 -41.50 -19.16 -13.83
CA TRP A 577 -41.69 -19.14 -12.38
C TRP A 577 -40.71 -20.10 -11.70
N GLY A 578 -40.31 -19.79 -10.48
CA GLY A 578 -39.78 -20.79 -9.55
C GLY A 578 -40.91 -21.65 -9.02
N ALA A 579 -40.68 -22.95 -8.83
CA ALA A 579 -41.68 -23.82 -8.18
C ALA A 579 -41.85 -23.51 -6.68
N GLN A 580 -40.85 -22.87 -6.07
CA GLN A 580 -40.78 -22.49 -4.67
C GLN A 580 -39.98 -21.18 -4.52
N CYS A 581 -40.17 -20.47 -3.41
CA CYS A 581 -39.49 -19.20 -3.15
C CYS A 581 -38.17 -19.34 -2.39
N GLU A 582 -38.00 -20.46 -1.69
CA GLU A 582 -36.80 -20.80 -0.93
C GLU A 582 -35.88 -21.61 -1.83
N TRP A 583 -34.63 -21.18 -1.93
CA TRP A 583 -33.61 -21.81 -2.76
C TRP A 583 -32.51 -22.34 -1.85
N GLN A 584 -32.27 -23.65 -1.80
CA GLN A 584 -31.22 -24.24 -0.95
C GLN A 584 -30.51 -25.37 -1.71
N PRO A 585 -29.37 -25.10 -2.37
CA PRO A 585 -28.57 -26.17 -2.98
C PRO A 585 -27.94 -27.07 -1.90
N PRO A 586 -27.74 -28.38 -2.15
CA PRO A 586 -27.07 -29.25 -1.19
C PRO A 586 -25.61 -28.85 -1.01
N ALA A 587 -25.21 -28.61 0.25
CA ALA A 587 -23.89 -28.11 0.64
C ALA A 587 -22.69 -28.91 0.10
N ASP A 588 -22.90 -30.19 -0.24
CA ASP A 588 -21.85 -31.16 -0.59
C ASP A 588 -21.63 -31.30 -2.12
N CYS A 589 -22.32 -30.50 -2.95
CA CYS A 589 -22.23 -30.59 -4.41
C CYS A 589 -20.98 -29.95 -5.03
N ASN A 590 -20.14 -29.30 -4.22
CA ASN A 590 -18.91 -28.65 -4.65
C ASN A 590 -17.69 -29.16 -3.85
N PRO A 591 -16.54 -29.46 -4.50
CA PRO A 591 -15.32 -29.93 -3.84
C PRO A 591 -14.65 -28.96 -2.84
N SER A 592 -14.95 -27.65 -2.91
CA SER A 592 -14.42 -26.61 -2.00
C SER A 592 -15.56 -25.72 -1.48
N GLY A 593 -16.16 -26.17 -0.37
CA GLY A 593 -17.38 -25.59 0.22
C GLY A 593 -17.19 -24.29 0.98
N SER A 594 -16.99 -23.16 0.27
CA SER A 594 -17.06 -21.85 0.94
C SER A 594 -17.21 -20.61 0.05
N VAL A 595 -17.13 -20.71 -1.28
CA VAL A 595 -17.55 -19.63 -2.21
C VAL A 595 -18.96 -19.87 -2.76
N ILE A 596 -19.34 -21.11 -3.08
CA ILE A 596 -20.65 -21.39 -3.66
C ILE A 596 -21.76 -21.30 -2.61
N GLN A 597 -21.66 -22.02 -1.48
CA GLN A 597 -22.60 -21.89 -0.33
C GLN A 597 -22.82 -20.44 0.15
N SER A 598 -21.76 -19.67 -0.05
CA SER A 598 -21.57 -18.27 0.23
C SER A 598 -22.48 -17.42 -0.67
N ILE A 599 -22.35 -17.59 -2.00
CA ILE A 599 -23.21 -16.96 -3.00
C ILE A 599 -24.65 -17.44 -2.78
N ASP A 600 -24.80 -18.71 -2.42
CA ASP A 600 -26.10 -19.34 -2.33
C ASP A 600 -26.95 -18.73 -1.19
N SER A 601 -26.35 -18.65 0.00
CA SER A 601 -26.93 -17.98 1.16
C SER A 601 -27.21 -16.48 0.95
N SER A 602 -26.48 -15.83 0.03
CA SER A 602 -26.69 -14.41 -0.28
C SER A 602 -27.87 -14.18 -1.23
N ALA A 603 -28.13 -15.12 -2.15
CA ALA A 603 -29.32 -15.08 -2.99
C ALA A 603 -30.60 -15.35 -2.16
N GLU A 604 -30.54 -16.27 -1.19
CA GLU A 604 -31.61 -16.48 -0.20
C GLU A 604 -31.91 -15.24 0.64
N GLY A 605 -30.87 -14.43 0.95
CA GLY A 605 -30.99 -13.18 1.69
C GLY A 605 -31.59 -12.01 0.89
N GLY A 606 -32.04 -12.26 -0.34
CA GLY A 606 -32.66 -11.25 -1.20
C GLY A 606 -31.66 -10.30 -1.86
N ASN A 607 -30.39 -10.69 -2.01
CA ASN A 607 -29.39 -9.91 -2.73
C ASN A 607 -29.49 -10.16 -4.25
N PRO A 608 -29.93 -9.18 -5.04
CA PRO A 608 -30.14 -9.38 -6.48
C PRO A 608 -28.85 -9.45 -7.31
N THR A 609 -27.68 -9.17 -6.72
CA THR A 609 -26.38 -9.26 -7.41
C THR A 609 -25.73 -10.65 -7.32
N ALA A 610 -26.28 -11.56 -6.50
CA ALA A 610 -25.72 -12.89 -6.29
C ALA A 610 -25.69 -13.74 -7.59
N GLY A 611 -26.71 -13.59 -8.44
CA GLY A 611 -26.78 -14.23 -9.76
C GLY A 611 -25.84 -13.65 -10.83
N MET A 612 -25.01 -12.65 -10.48
CA MET A 612 -24.00 -12.09 -11.39
C MET A 612 -22.58 -12.58 -11.04
N ILE A 613 -22.42 -13.65 -10.26
CA ILE A 613 -21.12 -14.21 -9.89
C ILE A 613 -20.90 -15.54 -10.62
N ILE A 614 -19.90 -15.61 -11.49
CA ILE A 614 -19.55 -16.81 -12.24
C ILE A 614 -18.38 -17.50 -11.55
N VAL A 615 -18.58 -18.75 -11.12
CA VAL A 615 -17.57 -19.52 -10.40
C VAL A 615 -16.85 -20.49 -11.34
N TYR A 616 -15.52 -20.52 -11.27
CA TYR A 616 -14.69 -21.43 -12.07
C TYR A 616 -13.57 -22.07 -11.26
N HIS A 617 -12.99 -23.16 -11.75
CA HIS A 617 -11.85 -23.83 -11.14
C HIS A 617 -10.61 -23.70 -12.03
N SER A 618 -9.51 -23.18 -11.50
CA SER A 618 -8.23 -23.08 -12.20
C SER A 618 -7.02 -23.42 -11.31
N PRO A 619 -6.12 -24.34 -11.71
CA PRO A 619 -6.28 -25.23 -12.87
C PRO A 619 -7.39 -26.27 -12.65
N GLY A 620 -8.30 -26.40 -13.63
CA GLY A 620 -9.37 -27.41 -13.66
C GLY A 620 -9.19 -28.32 -14.87
N LEU A 621 -9.02 -29.63 -14.65
CA LEU A 621 -8.59 -30.55 -15.72
C LEU A 621 -9.63 -31.61 -16.10
N VAL A 622 -10.52 -32.00 -15.19
CA VAL A 622 -11.46 -33.11 -15.41
C VAL A 622 -12.82 -32.78 -14.81
N CYS A 623 -13.89 -32.96 -15.59
CA CYS A 623 -15.27 -32.83 -15.08
C CYS A 623 -15.53 -33.78 -13.90
N PRO A 624 -16.46 -33.43 -12.98
CA PRO A 624 -16.86 -34.32 -11.90
C PRO A 624 -17.36 -35.69 -12.41
N TYR A 625 -17.28 -36.71 -11.55
CA TYR A 625 -17.80 -38.05 -11.85
C TYR A 625 -19.31 -38.00 -12.11
N GLY A 626 -19.77 -38.57 -13.23
CA GLY A 626 -21.18 -38.52 -13.64
C GLY A 626 -21.59 -37.24 -14.41
N TRP A 627 -20.62 -36.36 -14.68
CA TRP A 627 -20.79 -35.15 -15.48
C TRP A 627 -20.04 -35.30 -16.81
N ALA A 628 -20.58 -34.70 -17.87
CA ALA A 628 -19.98 -34.70 -19.19
C ALA A 628 -19.53 -33.28 -19.57
N THR A 629 -18.44 -33.18 -20.34
CA THR A 629 -18.09 -31.94 -21.03
C THR A 629 -19.17 -31.61 -22.04
N VAL A 630 -19.77 -30.43 -21.88
CA VAL A 630 -20.85 -29.93 -22.74
C VAL A 630 -20.43 -28.76 -23.61
N GLY A 631 -19.26 -28.18 -23.37
CA GLY A 631 -18.68 -27.14 -24.21
C GLY A 631 -17.23 -26.84 -23.84
N ALA A 632 -16.49 -26.25 -24.78
CA ALA A 632 -15.14 -25.76 -24.55
C ALA A 632 -14.86 -24.49 -25.35
N ALA A 633 -14.04 -23.61 -24.77
CA ALA A 633 -13.53 -22.43 -25.42
C ALA A 633 -12.02 -22.27 -25.17
N ALA A 634 -11.24 -22.08 -26.22
CA ALA A 634 -9.79 -21.87 -26.12
C ALA A 634 -9.39 -20.54 -26.74
N LYS A 635 -8.48 -19.82 -26.08
CA LYS A 635 -7.91 -18.55 -26.53
C LYS A 635 -6.41 -18.69 -26.75
N PRO A 636 -5.97 -19.35 -27.85
CA PRO A 636 -4.54 -19.64 -28.06
C PRO A 636 -3.66 -18.38 -28.20
N ASN A 637 -4.23 -17.24 -28.61
CA ASN A 637 -3.55 -15.95 -28.69
C ASN A 637 -4.59 -14.81 -28.55
N PRO A 638 -4.17 -13.53 -28.39
CA PRO A 638 -5.10 -12.41 -28.18
C PRO A 638 -6.11 -12.18 -29.31
N THR A 639 -5.88 -12.72 -30.51
CA THR A 639 -6.65 -12.42 -31.72
C THR A 639 -7.48 -13.58 -32.26
N SER A 640 -7.43 -14.77 -31.64
CA SER A 640 -8.19 -15.93 -32.11
C SER A 640 -8.75 -16.74 -30.95
N THR A 641 -9.99 -17.16 -31.09
CA THR A 641 -10.73 -18.02 -30.15
C THR A 641 -11.37 -19.18 -30.89
N SER A 642 -11.38 -20.37 -30.30
CA SER A 642 -12.14 -21.53 -30.80
C SER A 642 -13.16 -21.96 -29.76
N ILE A 643 -14.43 -22.06 -30.15
CA ILE A 643 -15.56 -22.37 -29.26
C ILE A 643 -16.32 -23.61 -29.74
N SER A 644 -16.97 -24.30 -28.81
CA SER A 644 -17.77 -25.50 -29.08
C SER A 644 -18.81 -25.74 -27.97
N GLY A 645 -19.90 -26.42 -28.33
CA GLY A 645 -20.94 -26.82 -27.37
C GLY A 645 -21.58 -25.62 -26.66
N ALA A 646 -21.64 -25.66 -25.33
CA ALA A 646 -22.24 -24.62 -24.49
C ALA A 646 -21.67 -23.19 -24.70
N PHE A 647 -20.43 -23.06 -25.21
CA PHE A 647 -19.82 -21.77 -25.55
C PHE A 647 -20.18 -21.26 -26.96
N ASN A 648 -20.89 -22.05 -27.76
CA ASN A 648 -21.30 -21.71 -29.13
C ASN A 648 -22.81 -21.45 -29.18
N GLN A 649 -23.29 -20.45 -28.43
CA GLN A 649 -24.70 -20.07 -28.41
C GLN A 649 -24.94 -18.94 -29.42
N SER A 650 -25.52 -19.27 -30.56
CA SER A 650 -25.81 -18.31 -31.64
C SER A 650 -27.18 -17.63 -31.53
N ASP A 651 -28.09 -18.05 -30.64
CA ASP A 651 -29.53 -17.75 -30.85
C ASP A 651 -30.38 -17.41 -29.60
N ALA A 652 -29.82 -17.23 -28.40
CA ALA A 652 -30.64 -17.33 -27.18
C ALA A 652 -30.82 -16.08 -26.30
N ILE A 653 -30.78 -14.82 -26.79
CA ILE A 653 -31.37 -13.67 -26.04
C ILE A 653 -31.94 -12.63 -27.02
N LEU A 654 -32.85 -13.05 -27.90
CA LEU A 654 -33.70 -12.15 -28.68
C LEU A 654 -35.16 -12.41 -28.32
N GLY A 655 -35.59 -11.91 -27.16
CA GLY A 655 -36.99 -11.68 -26.86
C GLY A 655 -37.54 -12.44 -25.66
N SER A 656 -37.60 -11.77 -24.51
CA SER A 656 -38.80 -11.71 -23.66
C SER A 656 -38.57 -10.68 -22.56
N SER A 657 -39.43 -9.66 -22.51
CA SER A 657 -39.81 -8.71 -21.43
C SER A 657 -38.84 -8.19 -20.34
N LEU A 658 -37.63 -8.70 -20.20
CA LEU A 658 -36.53 -8.20 -19.36
C LEU A 658 -35.38 -7.90 -20.33
N GLY A 659 -34.70 -6.76 -20.18
CA GLY A 659 -33.77 -6.20 -21.15
C GLY A 659 -32.60 -7.13 -21.52
N PHE A 660 -31.81 -6.71 -22.51
CA PHE A 660 -30.71 -7.52 -23.02
C PHE A 660 -29.67 -7.78 -21.92
N PHE A 661 -29.36 -9.05 -21.66
CA PHE A 661 -28.23 -9.49 -20.82
C PHE A 661 -27.13 -10.06 -21.72
N GLU A 662 -25.86 -9.81 -21.39
CA GLU A 662 -24.76 -10.58 -21.99
C GLU A 662 -24.75 -12.00 -21.39
N PRO A 663 -24.66 -13.08 -22.20
CA PRO A 663 -24.59 -14.45 -21.66
C PRO A 663 -23.36 -14.67 -20.77
N GLU A 664 -23.53 -15.38 -19.66
CA GLU A 664 -22.46 -15.65 -18.68
C GLU A 664 -21.20 -16.25 -19.33
N LEU A 665 -21.38 -17.22 -20.23
CA LEU A 665 -20.29 -17.89 -20.91
C LEU A 665 -19.54 -16.99 -21.92
N ASP A 666 -20.19 -15.94 -22.43
CA ASP A 666 -19.53 -14.94 -23.30
C ASP A 666 -18.67 -13.97 -22.49
N VAL A 667 -19.15 -13.55 -21.31
CA VAL A 667 -18.35 -12.74 -20.38
C VAL A 667 -17.11 -13.53 -19.95
N PHE A 668 -17.28 -14.82 -19.67
CA PHE A 668 -16.19 -15.73 -19.32
C PHE A 668 -15.17 -15.89 -20.46
N LEU A 669 -15.64 -16.09 -21.70
CA LEU A 669 -14.78 -16.22 -22.88
C LEU A 669 -13.86 -15.01 -23.08
N ALA A 670 -14.40 -13.81 -22.88
CA ALA A 670 -13.63 -12.59 -23.06
C ALA A 670 -12.55 -12.39 -21.99
N ALA A 671 -12.78 -12.94 -20.79
CA ALA A 671 -11.86 -12.86 -19.67
C ALA A 671 -10.71 -13.88 -19.71
N LEU A 672 -10.75 -14.88 -20.61
CA LEU A 672 -9.65 -15.83 -20.76
C LEU A 672 -8.35 -15.13 -21.17
N ASP A 673 -7.23 -15.57 -20.59
CA ASP A 673 -5.90 -15.12 -20.98
C ASP A 673 -5.40 -15.88 -22.23
N PRO A 674 -4.47 -15.29 -23.01
CA PRO A 674 -3.83 -16.00 -24.11
C PRO A 674 -3.11 -17.28 -23.64
N GLY A 675 -3.49 -18.41 -24.21
CA GLY A 675 -2.97 -19.74 -23.85
C GLY A 675 -3.91 -20.57 -22.97
N GLU A 676 -5.04 -20.01 -22.53
CA GLU A 676 -6.01 -20.69 -21.67
C GLU A 676 -7.12 -21.41 -22.45
N THR A 677 -7.65 -22.47 -21.85
CA THR A 677 -8.83 -23.22 -22.29
C THR A 677 -9.82 -23.33 -21.14
N ALA A 678 -11.07 -22.95 -21.39
CA ALA A 678 -12.22 -23.17 -20.54
C ALA A 678 -13.02 -24.40 -21.00
N VAL A 679 -13.52 -25.19 -20.07
CA VAL A 679 -14.37 -26.36 -20.28
C VAL A 679 -15.59 -26.23 -19.38
N ALA A 680 -16.78 -26.39 -19.95
CA ALA A 680 -18.05 -26.41 -19.21
C ALA A 680 -18.55 -27.85 -19.05
N CYS A 681 -19.00 -28.21 -17.85
CA CYS A 681 -19.49 -29.54 -17.51
C CYS A 681 -20.93 -29.50 -16.98
N CYS A 682 -21.76 -30.45 -17.39
CA CYS A 682 -23.12 -30.68 -16.86
C CYS A 682 -23.32 -32.15 -16.45
N PRO A 683 -24.31 -32.49 -15.60
CA PRO A 683 -24.66 -33.88 -15.35
C PRO A 683 -24.99 -34.58 -16.66
N SER A 684 -24.55 -35.84 -16.84
CA SER A 684 -24.62 -36.49 -18.15
C SER A 684 -26.04 -36.69 -18.72
N SER A 685 -27.09 -36.53 -17.91
CA SER A 685 -28.49 -36.61 -18.33
C SER A 685 -29.15 -35.25 -18.60
N TYR A 686 -28.41 -34.15 -18.52
CA TYR A 686 -28.91 -32.77 -18.66
C TYR A 686 -28.50 -32.19 -20.02
N THR A 687 -29.27 -31.24 -20.52
CA THR A 687 -28.97 -30.41 -21.70
C THR A 687 -28.52 -29.01 -21.26
N THR A 688 -28.02 -28.18 -22.18
CA THR A 688 -27.49 -26.83 -21.84
C THR A 688 -28.33 -25.72 -22.48
N ILE A 689 -28.68 -24.69 -21.72
CA ILE A 689 -29.44 -23.52 -22.18
C ILE A 689 -28.91 -22.30 -21.43
N GLY A 690 -28.58 -21.19 -22.11
CA GLY A 690 -28.32 -19.89 -21.46
C GLY A 690 -27.16 -19.84 -20.44
N GLY A 691 -26.30 -20.87 -20.36
CA GLY A 691 -25.21 -20.94 -19.36
C GLY A 691 -25.45 -21.91 -18.21
N ALA A 692 -26.62 -22.55 -18.11
CA ALA A 692 -26.94 -23.55 -17.09
C ALA A 692 -27.32 -24.93 -17.67
N CYS A 693 -27.40 -25.94 -16.80
CA CYS A 693 -27.74 -27.32 -17.10
C CYS A 693 -29.22 -27.59 -16.78
N TYR A 694 -29.98 -28.20 -17.70
CA TYR A 694 -31.43 -28.40 -17.56
C TYR A 694 -31.87 -29.84 -17.85
N SER A 695 -32.96 -30.27 -17.21
CA SER A 695 -33.65 -31.52 -17.54
C SER A 695 -35.15 -31.40 -17.24
N THR A 696 -36.03 -31.98 -18.05
CA THR A 696 -37.48 -31.91 -17.80
C THR A 696 -37.92 -32.95 -16.77
N LEU A 697 -38.81 -32.56 -15.87
CA LEU A 697 -39.38 -33.45 -14.86
C LEU A 697 -40.70 -34.07 -15.37
N PRO A 698 -40.86 -35.41 -15.30
CA PRO A 698 -42.13 -36.04 -15.62
C PRO A 698 -43.25 -35.56 -14.70
N SER A 699 -44.49 -35.50 -15.21
CA SER A 699 -45.67 -35.10 -14.41
C SER A 699 -45.94 -36.04 -13.22
N SER A 700 -45.47 -37.28 -13.27
CA SER A 700 -45.52 -38.24 -12.15
C SER A 700 -44.55 -37.91 -11.01
N VAL A 701 -43.54 -37.07 -11.28
CA VAL A 701 -42.51 -36.66 -10.31
C VAL A 701 -42.83 -35.27 -9.76
N PHE A 702 -43.33 -34.36 -10.61
CA PHE A 702 -43.65 -33.00 -10.22
C PHE A 702 -44.88 -32.48 -10.99
N THR A 703 -45.86 -31.92 -10.29
CA THR A 703 -47.05 -31.27 -10.88
C THR A 703 -47.09 -29.80 -10.44
N PRO A 704 -47.08 -28.83 -11.37
CA PRO A 704 -47.16 -27.41 -11.03
C PRO A 704 -48.49 -27.10 -10.32
N THR A 705 -48.41 -26.43 -9.16
CA THR A 705 -49.61 -26.00 -8.39
C THR A 705 -49.62 -24.50 -8.10
N GLY A 706 -48.49 -23.84 -8.27
CA GLY A 706 -48.28 -22.41 -8.09
C GLY A 706 -46.88 -22.04 -8.54
N GLY A 707 -46.59 -20.74 -8.56
CA GLY A 707 -45.31 -20.19 -8.99
C GLY A 707 -44.84 -19.10 -8.05
N CYS A 708 -43.52 -18.91 -7.98
CA CYS A 708 -42.88 -17.85 -7.23
C CYS A 708 -41.96 -17.02 -8.14
N GLU A 709 -41.95 -15.71 -7.94
CA GLU A 709 -41.09 -14.77 -8.65
C GLU A 709 -40.55 -13.74 -7.65
N HIS A 710 -39.27 -13.40 -7.79
CA HIS A 710 -38.65 -12.31 -7.03
C HIS A 710 -38.57 -11.07 -7.92
N ILE A 711 -39.22 -9.99 -7.50
CA ILE A 711 -39.32 -8.72 -8.23
C ILE A 711 -38.30 -7.73 -7.69
N LEU A 712 -37.48 -7.22 -8.60
CA LEU A 712 -36.56 -6.11 -8.38
C LEU A 712 -37.30 -4.77 -8.31
N PRO A 713 -36.98 -3.89 -7.36
CA PRO A 713 -37.51 -2.54 -7.37
C PRO A 713 -37.08 -1.77 -8.64
N ASP A 714 -38.02 -1.11 -9.33
CA ASP A 714 -37.77 -0.40 -10.60
C ASP A 714 -36.58 0.59 -10.56
N GLY A 715 -36.25 1.13 -9.37
CA GLY A 715 -35.12 2.05 -9.19
C GLY A 715 -33.75 1.38 -9.12
N ASP A 716 -33.70 0.05 -8.92
CA ASP A 716 -32.47 -0.73 -8.84
C ASP A 716 -32.04 -1.32 -10.18
N VAL A 717 -32.92 -1.31 -11.19
CA VAL A 717 -32.63 -1.77 -12.55
C VAL A 717 -32.45 -0.56 -13.47
N GLY A 718 -31.22 -0.33 -13.91
CA GLY A 718 -30.88 0.66 -14.93
C GLY A 718 -30.55 -0.02 -16.26
N THR A 719 -30.63 0.70 -17.38
CA THR A 719 -30.16 0.19 -18.68
C THR A 719 -29.03 1.07 -19.20
N VAL A 720 -27.89 0.47 -19.50
CA VAL A 720 -26.74 1.13 -20.13
C VAL A 720 -26.73 0.80 -21.61
N TYR A 721 -26.87 1.81 -22.47
CA TYR A 721 -26.81 1.63 -23.92
C TYR A 721 -25.38 1.67 -24.43
N GLY A 722 -25.02 0.71 -25.27
CA GLY A 722 -23.65 0.55 -25.78
C GLY A 722 -23.56 -0.35 -27.01
N THR A 723 -22.34 -0.48 -27.50
CA THR A 723 -21.99 -1.38 -28.60
C THR A 723 -20.93 -2.35 -28.09
N TRP A 724 -21.21 -3.65 -28.19
CA TRP A 724 -20.37 -4.73 -27.69
C TRP A 724 -20.09 -5.75 -28.78
N THR A 725 -19.07 -6.57 -28.56
CA THR A 725 -18.74 -7.69 -29.44
C THR A 725 -18.99 -8.99 -28.67
N ILE A 726 -20.04 -9.71 -29.04
CA ILE A 726 -20.51 -10.95 -28.41
C ILE A 726 -20.40 -12.07 -29.45
N GLY A 727 -19.71 -13.17 -29.12
CA GLY A 727 -19.45 -14.25 -30.09
C GLY A 727 -18.75 -13.81 -31.38
N GLY A 728 -18.00 -12.70 -31.36
CA GLY A 728 -17.38 -12.10 -32.55
C GLY A 728 -18.32 -11.28 -33.44
N GLN A 729 -19.58 -11.11 -33.05
CA GLN A 729 -20.56 -10.24 -33.70
C GLN A 729 -20.72 -8.94 -32.93
N THR A 730 -20.79 -7.81 -33.63
CA THR A 730 -21.03 -6.50 -33.01
C THR A 730 -22.52 -6.28 -32.81
N ILE A 731 -22.94 -6.15 -31.57
CA ILE A 731 -24.33 -5.92 -31.16
C ILE A 731 -24.42 -4.51 -30.54
N THR A 732 -25.43 -3.74 -30.92
CA THR A 732 -25.73 -2.43 -30.32
C THR A 732 -27.09 -2.49 -29.66
N GLY A 733 -27.15 -2.20 -28.37
CA GLY A 733 -28.36 -2.40 -27.56
C GLY A 733 -28.27 -1.74 -26.18
N GLY A 734 -29.24 -2.03 -25.32
CA GLY A 734 -29.24 -1.62 -23.92
C GLY A 734 -29.00 -2.82 -23.01
N LEU A 735 -27.94 -2.79 -22.21
CA LEU A 735 -27.60 -3.80 -21.21
C LEU A 735 -28.24 -3.42 -19.87
N GLU A 736 -28.95 -4.34 -19.23
CA GLU A 736 -29.46 -4.09 -17.87
C GLU A 736 -28.33 -4.09 -16.84
N THR A 737 -28.43 -3.20 -15.86
CA THR A 737 -27.49 -3.01 -14.77
C THR A 737 -28.27 -2.96 -13.47
N ILE A 738 -27.85 -3.77 -12.50
CA ILE A 738 -28.54 -3.87 -11.22
C ILE A 738 -27.68 -3.19 -10.15
N THR A 739 -28.24 -2.21 -9.44
CA THR A 739 -27.55 -1.41 -8.41
C THR A 739 -27.85 -1.86 -6.98
N ALA A 740 -28.91 -2.67 -6.80
CA ALA A 740 -29.21 -3.43 -5.58
C ALA A 740 -29.26 -2.59 -4.29
N THR A 741 -29.90 -1.43 -4.33
CA THR A 741 -30.00 -0.54 -3.17
C THR A 741 -31.17 -0.90 -2.24
N SER A 742 -32.07 -1.79 -2.68
CA SER A 742 -33.28 -2.21 -1.98
C SER A 742 -33.46 -3.74 -1.97
N PRO A 743 -34.10 -4.33 -0.93
CA PRO A 743 -34.37 -5.77 -0.88
C PRO A 743 -35.40 -6.21 -1.93
N LEU A 744 -35.24 -7.45 -2.43
CA LEU A 744 -36.18 -8.09 -3.35
C LEU A 744 -37.57 -8.26 -2.74
N SER A 745 -38.61 -8.11 -3.55
CA SER A 745 -39.99 -8.41 -3.15
C SER A 745 -40.43 -9.73 -3.77
N THR A 746 -41.02 -10.63 -2.98
CA THR A 746 -41.44 -11.94 -3.47
C THR A 746 -42.93 -11.93 -3.82
N VAL A 747 -43.26 -12.40 -5.02
CA VAL A 747 -44.63 -12.62 -5.48
C VAL A 747 -44.88 -14.10 -5.64
N THR A 748 -45.96 -14.59 -5.01
CA THR A 748 -46.42 -15.97 -5.14
C THR A 748 -47.78 -16.01 -5.80
N THR A 749 -47.99 -16.99 -6.67
CA THR A 749 -49.28 -17.25 -7.32
C THR A 749 -49.66 -18.73 -7.21
N SER A 750 -50.96 -19.02 -7.23
CA SER A 750 -51.50 -20.38 -7.31
C SER A 750 -52.15 -20.58 -8.67
N PHE A 751 -51.81 -21.66 -9.37
CA PHE A 751 -52.38 -21.92 -10.69
C PHE A 751 -53.69 -22.71 -10.57
N ALA A 752 -54.70 -22.33 -11.36
CA ALA A 752 -55.86 -23.19 -11.56
C ALA A 752 -55.44 -24.47 -12.32
N PRO A 753 -56.15 -25.60 -12.18
CA PRO A 753 -55.79 -26.85 -12.86
C PRO A 753 -55.68 -26.75 -14.38
N SER A 754 -56.41 -25.83 -15.03
CA SER A 754 -56.26 -25.54 -16.47
C SER A 754 -54.92 -24.87 -16.79
N ASP A 755 -54.49 -23.95 -15.93
CA ASP A 755 -53.31 -23.11 -16.16
C ASP A 755 -52.03 -23.85 -15.81
N ALA A 756 -52.09 -24.77 -14.84
CA ALA A 756 -51.00 -25.68 -14.50
C ALA A 756 -50.55 -26.56 -15.67
N THR A 757 -51.43 -26.84 -16.66
CA THR A 757 -51.06 -27.62 -17.85
C THR A 757 -50.21 -26.85 -18.86
N SER A 758 -50.14 -25.52 -18.71
CA SER A 758 -49.26 -24.65 -19.51
C SER A 758 -47.81 -24.68 -19.03
N TYR A 759 -47.54 -25.35 -17.91
CA TYR A 759 -46.22 -25.40 -17.28
C TYR A 759 -45.73 -26.84 -17.13
N ILE A 760 -44.42 -27.02 -17.19
CA ILE A 760 -43.74 -28.28 -16.87
C ILE A 760 -42.65 -28.01 -15.84
N GLY A 761 -42.46 -28.95 -14.91
CA GLY A 761 -41.34 -28.90 -13.98
C GLY A 761 -40.02 -29.08 -14.73
N VAL A 762 -39.04 -28.24 -14.43
CA VAL A 762 -37.71 -28.26 -15.02
C VAL A 762 -36.69 -28.30 -13.89
N ALA A 763 -35.83 -29.30 -13.94
CA ALA A 763 -34.65 -29.41 -13.11
C ALA A 763 -33.56 -28.48 -13.64
N VAL A 764 -32.98 -27.65 -12.76
CA VAL A 764 -31.87 -26.75 -13.11
C VAL A 764 -30.67 -27.01 -12.21
N ASN A 765 -29.48 -27.07 -12.82
CA ASN A 765 -28.19 -27.18 -12.16
C ASN A 765 -27.18 -26.20 -12.78
N ASP A 766 -26.24 -25.72 -11.98
CA ASP A 766 -25.13 -24.86 -12.40
C ASP A 766 -24.10 -25.64 -13.20
N MET A 767 -23.42 -24.95 -14.13
CA MET A 767 -22.28 -25.51 -14.86
C MET A 767 -21.01 -25.47 -14.02
N PHE A 768 -20.22 -26.56 -14.06
CA PHE A 768 -18.83 -26.48 -13.62
C PHE A 768 -17.97 -25.92 -14.75
N ILE A 769 -17.35 -24.75 -14.51
CA ILE A 769 -16.38 -24.15 -15.42
C ILE A 769 -14.97 -24.48 -14.96
N LEU A 770 -14.19 -25.13 -15.82
CA LEU A 770 -12.81 -25.54 -15.58
C LEU A 770 -11.89 -24.78 -16.51
N VAL A 771 -10.83 -24.16 -15.99
CA VAL A 771 -9.83 -23.42 -16.79
C VAL A 771 -8.46 -24.07 -16.65
N HIS A 772 -7.76 -24.25 -17.76
CA HIS A 772 -6.41 -24.81 -17.77
C HIS A 772 -5.56 -24.27 -18.92
N GLN A 773 -4.24 -24.31 -18.75
CA GLN A 773 -3.24 -24.06 -19.78
C GLN A 773 -2.60 -25.36 -20.28
N ALA A 774 -1.91 -25.28 -21.42
CA ALA A 774 -1.16 -26.41 -21.95
C ALA A 774 -0.11 -26.95 -20.95
N SER A 775 0.51 -26.07 -20.14
CA SER A 775 1.45 -26.44 -19.08
C SER A 775 0.82 -27.24 -17.94
N ASP A 776 -0.48 -27.05 -17.65
CA ASP A 776 -1.17 -27.74 -16.55
C ASP A 776 -1.39 -29.21 -16.87
N THR A 777 -1.52 -29.54 -18.16
CA THR A 777 -1.63 -30.92 -18.63
C THR A 777 -0.32 -31.72 -18.45
N ALA A 778 0.83 -31.04 -18.31
CA ALA A 778 2.12 -31.69 -18.05
C ALA A 778 2.22 -32.24 -16.61
N MET A 779 1.60 -31.57 -15.62
CA MET A 779 1.50 -32.08 -14.24
C MET A 779 0.61 -33.32 -14.15
N ALA A 780 -0.45 -33.41 -14.96
CA ALA A 780 -1.32 -34.58 -15.01
C ALA A 780 -0.69 -35.79 -15.73
N SER A 781 0.30 -35.57 -16.61
CA SER A 781 0.93 -36.63 -17.41
C SER A 781 1.86 -37.59 -16.65
N THR A 782 2.12 -37.37 -15.35
CA THR A 782 2.76 -38.39 -14.49
C THR A 782 1.77 -39.44 -13.95
N ALA A 783 0.49 -39.30 -14.24
CA ALA A 783 -0.56 -40.26 -13.90
C ALA A 783 -1.43 -40.61 -15.11
N SER A 784 -0.84 -41.17 -16.18
CA SER A 784 -1.45 -42.13 -17.13
C SER A 784 -0.69 -42.12 -18.45
N SER A 785 0.00 -43.22 -18.75
CA SER A 785 0.63 -43.46 -20.05
C SER A 785 -0.40 -43.91 -21.09
N THR A 786 -0.45 -43.30 -22.28
CA THR A 786 -0.25 -43.97 -23.61
C THR A 786 -0.60 -43.08 -24.83
N SER A 787 0.29 -43.14 -25.84
CA SER A 787 0.02 -43.11 -27.30
C SER A 787 -0.09 -41.79 -28.12
N LYS A 788 1.04 -41.46 -28.78
CA LYS A 788 1.28 -41.25 -30.24
C LYS A 788 0.67 -40.09 -31.08
N THR A 789 1.62 -39.24 -31.52
CA THR A 789 1.97 -38.80 -32.91
C THR A 789 1.18 -37.74 -33.71
N ASN A 790 1.97 -36.74 -34.16
CA ASN A 790 2.19 -36.22 -35.53
C ASN A 790 1.65 -34.83 -35.97
N SER A 791 2.65 -33.98 -36.27
CA SER A 791 2.84 -33.19 -37.52
C SER A 791 2.21 -31.80 -37.70
N ALA A 792 3.10 -30.80 -37.63
CA ALA A 792 3.38 -29.67 -38.54
C ALA A 792 2.26 -29.04 -39.39
N VAL A 793 2.29 -27.69 -39.52
CA VAL A 793 2.38 -26.93 -40.79
C VAL A 793 2.56 -25.41 -40.52
N ARG A 794 3.44 -24.77 -41.32
CA ARG A 794 3.71 -23.31 -41.44
C ARG A 794 2.60 -22.60 -42.24
N VAL A 795 2.47 -21.26 -42.14
CA VAL A 795 2.58 -20.29 -43.26
C VAL A 795 2.51 -18.82 -42.76
N ARG A 796 3.22 -17.97 -43.53
CA ARG A 796 3.54 -16.54 -43.47
C ARG A 796 2.35 -15.57 -43.66
N GLY A 797 2.57 -14.30 -43.29
CA GLY A 797 2.44 -13.20 -44.28
C GLY A 797 1.82 -11.86 -43.84
N ASN A 798 2.69 -10.85 -43.72
CA ASN A 798 2.59 -9.46 -44.23
C ASN A 798 1.67 -8.37 -43.63
N GLU A 799 2.35 -7.35 -43.07
CA GLU A 799 2.48 -5.94 -43.53
C GLU A 799 1.38 -4.86 -43.36
N ASN A 800 1.84 -3.76 -42.73
CA ASN A 800 1.68 -2.32 -43.02
C ASN A 800 0.51 -1.49 -42.40
N GLY A 801 0.92 -0.39 -41.73
CA GLY A 801 0.42 0.95 -42.10
C GLY A 801 -0.10 1.92 -41.01
N LEU A 802 0.82 2.73 -40.46
CA LEU A 802 0.76 4.19 -40.19
C LEU A 802 -0.46 4.88 -39.50
N GLY A 803 -0.14 5.74 -38.51
CA GLY A 803 -0.93 6.94 -38.15
C GLY A 803 -0.49 7.64 -36.85
N VAL A 804 0.31 8.72 -36.96
CA VAL A 804 0.83 9.55 -35.84
C VAL A 804 -0.02 10.81 -35.65
N VAL A 805 -0.30 11.21 -34.40
CA VAL A 805 -0.76 12.57 -34.00
C VAL A 805 0.03 13.05 -32.76
N ALA A 806 0.37 14.35 -32.74
CA ALA A 806 1.45 15.01 -31.99
C ALA A 806 1.20 15.41 -30.52
N THR A 807 2.29 15.68 -29.78
CA THR A 807 2.38 15.94 -28.31
C THR A 807 2.99 17.33 -27.93
N PRO A 808 2.94 17.74 -26.62
CA PRO A 808 3.14 19.11 -26.09
C PRO A 808 4.54 19.77 -26.15
N ALA A 809 5.44 19.34 -27.04
CA ALA A 809 6.83 19.79 -27.08
C ALA A 809 7.07 21.23 -27.61
N SER A 810 6.02 21.97 -27.99
CA SER A 810 6.16 23.24 -28.74
C SER A 810 6.39 24.49 -27.88
N ARG A 811 6.26 24.44 -26.55
CA ARG A 811 6.39 25.62 -25.68
C ARG A 811 7.79 25.84 -25.09
N ILE A 812 8.61 24.79 -24.99
CA ILE A 812 9.96 24.84 -24.40
C ILE A 812 11.01 25.30 -25.43
N SER A 813 10.89 24.84 -26.68
CA SER A 813 11.75 25.28 -27.80
C SER A 813 11.59 26.78 -28.11
N TYR A 814 10.44 27.36 -27.78
CA TYR A 814 10.16 28.79 -27.92
C TYR A 814 10.92 29.67 -26.89
N LEU A 815 11.19 29.16 -25.69
CA LEU A 815 11.93 29.89 -24.66
C LEU A 815 13.45 29.74 -24.84
N GLN A 816 13.93 28.58 -25.29
CA GLN A 816 15.35 28.34 -25.56
C GLN A 816 15.85 29.12 -26.80
N SER A 817 15.03 29.22 -27.85
CA SER A 817 15.39 29.95 -29.08
C SER A 817 15.40 31.47 -28.92
N LYS A 818 14.67 32.02 -27.94
CA LYS A 818 14.65 33.48 -27.70
C LYS A 818 15.94 33.99 -27.04
N MET A 819 16.73 33.12 -26.41
CA MET A 819 17.95 33.49 -25.68
C MET A 819 19.25 33.30 -26.47
N GLN A 820 19.24 32.56 -27.58
CA GLN A 820 20.41 32.47 -28.48
C GLN A 820 20.64 33.75 -29.31
N ASN A 821 19.73 34.72 -29.25
CA ASN A 821 19.81 35.98 -30.01
C ASN A 821 20.15 37.23 -29.15
N GLU A 822 20.61 37.06 -27.91
CA GLU A 822 21.22 38.15 -27.14
C GLU A 822 22.75 37.96 -27.06
N ASN A 823 23.42 38.55 -28.05
CA ASN A 823 24.82 39.00 -28.15
C ASN A 823 25.95 38.25 -27.36
N PRO A 824 26.94 37.61 -28.03
CA PRO A 824 27.99 36.80 -27.39
C PRO A 824 29.21 37.56 -26.81
N ASP A 825 29.19 38.89 -26.71
CA ASP A 825 30.34 39.66 -26.20
C ASP A 825 30.19 40.06 -24.72
N HIS A 826 30.50 39.14 -23.80
CA HIS A 826 31.01 39.52 -22.46
C HIS A 826 32.08 38.55 -21.96
N ALA A 827 33.32 38.85 -22.33
CA ALA A 827 34.48 38.61 -21.47
C ALA A 827 34.24 39.22 -20.07
N MET A 828 34.85 38.64 -19.02
CA MET A 828 34.70 39.04 -17.61
C MET A 828 34.37 40.53 -17.45
N GLN A 829 33.12 40.85 -17.12
CA GLN A 829 32.81 42.17 -16.57
C GLN A 829 33.56 42.26 -15.22
N PRO A 830 34.40 43.28 -14.99
CA PRO A 830 35.04 43.47 -13.71
C PRO A 830 33.96 43.57 -12.62
N TYR A 831 34.25 43.06 -11.42
CA TYR A 831 33.33 43.19 -10.28
C TYR A 831 32.96 44.67 -10.09
N ILE A 832 31.73 45.03 -10.46
CA ILE A 832 31.21 46.38 -10.25
C ILE A 832 30.71 46.45 -8.81
N GLY A 833 31.39 47.25 -7.99
CA GLY A 833 31.00 47.48 -6.60
C GLY A 833 29.55 47.97 -6.49
N LEU A 834 28.87 47.56 -5.42
CA LEU A 834 27.49 47.97 -5.14
C LEU A 834 27.44 49.48 -4.90
N ASP A 835 26.46 50.17 -5.50
CA ASP A 835 26.19 51.55 -5.12
C ASP A 835 25.51 51.57 -3.76
N ILE A 836 26.31 51.77 -2.72
CA ILE A 836 25.85 51.82 -1.33
C ILE A 836 24.88 52.98 -1.07
N THR A 837 24.90 54.03 -1.90
CA THR A 837 23.97 55.16 -1.77
C THR A 837 22.57 54.80 -2.26
N LYS A 838 22.48 53.88 -3.22
CA LYS A 838 21.23 53.30 -3.71
C LYS A 838 20.79 52.05 -2.97
N LYS A 839 21.54 51.60 -1.95
CA LYS A 839 21.28 50.33 -1.24
C LYS A 839 21.18 49.15 -2.21
N ASP A 840 22.08 49.11 -3.19
CA ASP A 840 22.15 48.01 -4.13
C ASP A 840 22.49 46.70 -3.40
N ILE A 841 21.80 45.64 -3.78
CA ILE A 841 22.07 44.26 -3.39
C ILE A 841 22.33 43.42 -4.64
N ARG A 842 22.95 42.25 -4.46
CA ARG A 842 23.03 41.24 -5.51
C ARG A 842 22.02 40.15 -5.24
N LEU A 843 21.19 39.93 -6.25
CA LEU A 843 20.22 38.85 -6.26
C LEU A 843 20.73 37.73 -7.14
N LEU A 844 20.51 36.52 -6.65
CA LEU A 844 20.91 35.28 -7.25
C LEU A 844 19.69 34.70 -7.97
N ARG A 845 19.66 34.85 -9.29
CA ARG A 845 18.59 34.32 -10.13
C ARG A 845 18.94 32.89 -10.53
N LEU A 846 18.34 31.94 -9.84
CA LEU A 846 18.51 30.51 -10.04
C LEU A 846 17.57 30.03 -11.14
N LEU A 847 18.13 29.55 -12.25
CA LEU A 847 17.34 29.12 -13.41
C LEU A 847 16.78 27.70 -13.23
N PRO A 848 15.59 27.42 -13.80
CA PRO A 848 15.00 26.09 -13.72
C PRO A 848 15.79 25.07 -14.53
N ALA A 849 15.68 23.81 -14.13
CA ALA A 849 16.19 22.68 -14.91
C ALA A 849 15.26 21.47 -14.84
N PRO A 850 15.05 20.74 -15.94
CA PRO A 850 14.15 19.59 -15.99
C PRO A 850 14.60 18.42 -15.11
N HIS A 851 15.91 18.30 -14.85
CA HIS A 851 16.48 17.27 -13.97
C HIS A 851 17.45 17.88 -12.96
N MET A 852 17.53 17.26 -11.78
CA MET A 852 18.34 17.74 -10.66
C MET A 852 19.86 17.60 -10.90
N ASP A 853 20.26 16.80 -11.88
CA ASP A 853 21.67 16.56 -12.26
C ASP A 853 22.17 17.53 -13.31
N ASN A 854 21.26 18.32 -13.91
CA ASN A 854 21.66 19.36 -14.81
C ASN A 854 22.54 20.37 -14.05
N GLU A 855 23.58 20.86 -14.71
CA GLU A 855 24.45 21.92 -14.21
C GLU A 855 23.60 23.05 -13.61
N ILE A 856 24.02 23.59 -12.46
CA ILE A 856 23.29 24.66 -11.77
C ILE A 856 23.62 25.98 -12.46
N TYR A 857 22.61 26.65 -13.01
CA TYR A 857 22.77 27.96 -13.66
C TYR A 857 22.28 29.06 -12.72
N VAL A 858 23.19 29.98 -12.43
CA VAL A 858 22.95 31.15 -11.61
C VAL A 858 23.26 32.39 -12.43
N ALA A 859 22.32 33.32 -12.50
CA ALA A 859 22.57 34.68 -12.97
C ALA A 859 22.60 35.65 -11.79
N LEU A 860 23.68 36.43 -11.67
CA LEU A 860 23.75 37.52 -10.71
C LEU A 860 23.14 38.76 -11.32
N THR A 861 22.22 39.36 -10.59
CA THR A 861 21.59 40.62 -10.97
C THR A 861 21.76 41.66 -9.88
N THR A 862 21.80 42.92 -10.30
CA THR A 862 21.84 44.08 -9.42
C THR A 862 20.42 44.59 -9.22
N ALA A 863 19.98 44.71 -7.97
CA ALA A 863 18.72 45.37 -7.64
C ALA A 863 18.92 46.37 -6.51
N SER A 864 18.13 47.45 -6.49
CA SER A 864 18.12 48.38 -5.37
C SER A 864 17.03 47.98 -4.38
N LEU A 865 17.35 47.96 -3.08
CA LEU A 865 16.33 47.78 -2.03
C LEU A 865 15.29 48.92 -1.99
N ASN A 866 15.54 50.03 -2.70
CA ASN A 866 14.59 51.12 -2.81
C ASN A 866 13.56 50.89 -3.94
N ASP A 867 13.71 49.86 -4.77
CA ASP A 867 12.80 49.57 -5.87
C ASP A 867 11.47 49.00 -5.36
N ALA A 868 10.38 49.71 -5.62
CA ALA A 868 9.05 49.27 -5.24
C ALA A 868 8.65 48.00 -6.02
N GLY A 869 8.36 46.91 -5.29
CA GLY A 869 7.92 45.64 -5.87
C GLY A 869 9.03 44.59 -6.04
N LEU A 870 10.24 44.82 -5.53
CA LEU A 870 11.30 43.82 -5.50
C LEU A 870 10.85 42.58 -4.69
N LYS A 871 10.78 41.42 -5.35
CA LYS A 871 10.46 40.13 -4.71
C LYS A 871 11.67 39.21 -4.80
N TYR A 872 12.12 38.75 -3.65
CA TYR A 872 13.26 37.83 -3.51
C TYR A 872 13.06 36.98 -2.25
N GLU A 873 13.81 35.90 -2.15
CA GLU A 873 13.68 34.93 -1.06
C GLU A 873 15.02 34.79 -0.33
N ALA A 874 15.02 34.82 1.00
CA ALA A 874 16.26 34.68 1.74
C ALA A 874 16.78 33.23 1.68
N LEU A 875 18.00 33.05 1.17
CA LEU A 875 18.74 31.80 1.27
C LEU A 875 19.60 31.81 2.54
N SER A 876 19.33 30.88 3.47
CA SER A 876 20.20 30.60 4.62
C SER A 876 20.80 29.21 4.46
N TYR A 877 22.12 29.10 4.61
CA TYR A 877 22.85 27.84 4.55
C TYR A 877 24.05 27.88 5.50
N THR A 878 24.49 26.71 5.97
CA THR A 878 25.70 26.59 6.79
C THR A 878 26.92 26.54 5.87
N TRP A 879 27.89 27.42 6.10
CA TRP A 879 29.12 27.41 5.33
C TRP A 879 29.90 26.10 5.58
N GLY A 880 30.18 25.34 4.52
CA GLY A 880 30.95 24.09 4.60
C GLY A 880 32.46 24.29 4.46
N PRO A 881 33.27 23.28 4.83
CA PRO A 881 34.72 23.31 4.63
C PRO A 881 35.08 23.45 3.14
N SER A 882 36.15 24.18 2.83
CA SER A 882 36.51 24.54 1.44
C SER A 882 37.15 23.41 0.62
N THR A 883 37.32 22.23 1.20
CA THR A 883 38.02 21.08 0.60
C THR A 883 37.16 20.27 -0.36
N GLU A 884 35.83 20.43 -0.30
CA GLU A 884 34.89 19.83 -1.25
C GLU A 884 34.15 20.95 -2.01
N GLN A 885 34.45 21.06 -3.30
CA GLN A 885 33.91 22.10 -4.18
C GLN A 885 33.23 21.49 -5.39
N TYR A 886 32.06 22.01 -5.72
CA TYR A 886 31.30 21.63 -6.90
C TYR A 886 31.22 22.81 -7.86
N SER A 887 31.24 22.50 -9.16
CA SER A 887 31.15 23.54 -10.18
C SER A 887 29.70 23.91 -10.47
N ILE A 888 29.43 25.22 -10.52
CA ILE A 888 28.19 25.78 -11.05
C ILE A 888 28.50 26.68 -12.24
N ARG A 889 27.46 27.06 -12.98
CA ARG A 889 27.53 28.10 -14.00
C ARG A 889 27.05 29.43 -13.44
N LEU A 890 27.89 30.45 -13.53
CA LEU A 890 27.59 31.81 -13.08
C LEU A 890 27.62 32.78 -14.27
N ASN A 891 26.52 33.49 -14.54
CA ASN A 891 26.41 34.44 -15.67
C ASN A 891 26.92 33.85 -17.00
N SER A 892 26.48 32.63 -17.33
CA SER A 892 26.87 31.86 -18.53
C SER A 892 28.31 31.30 -18.53
N GLN A 893 29.13 31.57 -17.53
CA GLN A 893 30.48 30.99 -17.38
C GLN A 893 30.46 29.70 -16.57
N ALA A 894 30.97 28.60 -17.14
CA ALA A 894 31.05 27.30 -16.46
C ALA A 894 32.22 27.23 -15.47
N GLY A 895 32.17 26.28 -14.54
CA GLY A 895 33.33 25.93 -13.71
C GLY A 895 33.58 26.85 -12.53
N HIS A 896 32.57 27.59 -12.05
CA HIS A 896 32.70 28.39 -10.84
C HIS A 896 32.57 27.48 -9.61
N PRO A 897 33.63 27.35 -8.78
CA PRO A 897 33.58 26.47 -7.63
C PRO A 897 32.74 27.09 -6.50
N VAL A 898 31.88 26.28 -5.89
CA VAL A 898 31.15 26.61 -4.67
C VAL A 898 31.32 25.49 -3.65
N THR A 899 31.21 25.81 -2.37
CA THR A 899 31.24 24.81 -1.29
C THR A 899 30.09 23.83 -1.43
N ASP A 900 30.32 22.58 -1.03
CA ASP A 900 29.33 21.50 -1.07
C ASP A 900 27.94 21.88 -0.52
N ASN A 901 27.90 22.46 0.68
CA ASN A 901 26.64 22.89 1.30
C ASN A 901 25.86 23.92 0.44
N LEU A 902 26.56 24.86 -0.21
CA LEU A 902 25.91 25.84 -1.10
C LEU A 902 25.43 25.17 -2.39
N TYR A 903 26.22 24.24 -2.94
CA TYR A 903 25.84 23.47 -4.12
C TYR A 903 24.54 22.70 -3.89
N TYR A 904 24.46 21.92 -2.81
CA TYR A 904 23.26 21.15 -2.49
C TYR A 904 22.08 22.04 -2.07
N ALA A 905 22.34 23.16 -1.38
CA ALA A 905 21.29 24.13 -1.08
C ALA A 905 20.66 24.67 -2.36
N LEU A 906 21.47 25.18 -3.30
CA LEU A 906 21.01 25.68 -4.60
C LEU A 906 20.32 24.59 -5.42
N ARG A 907 20.87 23.37 -5.44
CA ARG A 907 20.26 22.22 -6.14
C ARG A 907 18.86 21.93 -5.60
N ARG A 908 18.70 21.89 -4.27
CA ARG A 908 17.44 21.57 -3.59
C ARG A 908 16.35 22.61 -3.81
N ILE A 909 16.72 23.89 -3.85
CA ILE A 909 15.75 24.97 -4.02
C ILE A 909 15.44 25.28 -5.49
N ARG A 910 16.18 24.73 -6.45
CA ARG A 910 15.98 24.91 -7.88
C ARG A 910 14.66 24.24 -8.32
N HIS A 911 13.79 25.01 -8.97
CA HIS A 911 12.50 24.51 -9.46
C HIS A 911 12.62 23.93 -10.88
N ARG A 912 11.75 22.98 -11.26
CA ARG A 912 11.82 22.32 -12.58
C ARG A 912 11.36 23.22 -13.74
N GLN A 913 10.46 24.16 -13.46
CA GLN A 913 9.75 24.93 -14.50
C GLN A 913 9.76 26.45 -14.30
N ALA A 914 10.34 26.94 -13.19
CA ALA A 914 10.30 28.36 -12.84
C ALA A 914 11.64 28.82 -12.26
N GLU A 915 11.97 30.08 -12.45
CA GLU A 915 13.14 30.68 -11.83
C GLU A 915 12.88 31.07 -10.37
N ARG A 916 13.95 31.12 -9.58
CA ARG A 916 13.92 31.70 -8.24
C ARG A 916 14.88 32.87 -8.15
N ILE A 917 14.49 33.88 -7.38
CA ILE A 917 15.29 35.08 -7.13
C ILE A 917 15.60 35.09 -5.64
N LEU A 918 16.87 34.90 -5.30
CA LEU A 918 17.35 34.80 -3.92
C LEU A 918 18.16 36.04 -3.52
#